data_AF-A0A139WD84-F1
#
_entry.id   AF-A0A139WD84-F1
#
_cell.length_a   1.000
_cell.length_b   1.000
_cell.length_c   1.000
_cell.angle_alpha   90.00
_cell.angle_beta   90.00
_cell.angle_gamma   90.00
#
_symmetry.space_group_name_H-M   'P 1'
#
loop_
_entity.id
_entity.type
_entity.pdbx_description
1 polymer ?
#
loop_
_entity_poly.entity_id
_entity_poly.type
_entity_poly.pdbx_seq_one_letter_code
_entity_poly.pdbx_strand_id
1 'polypeptide(L)'
;MSFRLAILLLPLAVAFGEDICQTCSCKAKANAQIYTINCANKSLDHTLTTWPPQNNTIIANFAGNNLRTLEPLPPTNASVEIILSRCNIKYLQAALFAAAPNVKFVDLSYNQLPAEEIASEKFRGPINNTEYRPIAVENLNLAYNQIHSLGMNVFEHMPNLKILNLEGNDFTMLDIHTQLALTSVRQLQSLNLANNELTEMIAGAIQTHKNLTELNLSNNLLDFVPSSLAQIGQSLQILNLDNNPIIELTSESFLGLGNIIELSANNLTKLKYVNANTFASMPKLKKLSLSNNFHLRDIDREAFAANQTLEEFYLNNNELFKLDFKLLPWSKLHIFEFKNNPFDCSCDLYNITLALSKDIIRSEDGPYCMDPRTDREMQIFYLKSDICSVKSKHVTRTESIEYQFSVVRISLIVLSVILMMIALVAAVLGVIKYRRYQRNMSYPYATQIACGYSDNGQTLTLDCSKKNFIHMLAAWPPHNATIKASFAYNYLGHLQKLPPTEAVVEIILSNCNLKVLEPGPFDTTVNIKFLDLSHNLLTSEQLSAGVFKGPYNGAKPTEIALEELDLSYNQIHSLHNNVFKFAPHLKRLNLKGNDFVLLDIQTQLALTSLRSLSSLNLADNELTDLVEGAIEGLDYLRELDLSINYLDFVPHSLKAVAKSLQVVNLDGNPIIEMTEESFQGLEKLIELSANNLTKLHQINSSAFAPALSLKKLSLAHNPSLSDINVNAFSPNQSIEELYLNNNNLSTLPFDLIPWHHLTSFALSDNPLTCSCDLYKIATSLPSSITRTSNHPTCFDLYTSTTFMVYNLDSVICDPQTLPAIKPRILHHHFSIPLTGLIVVLSLGLFVAIALGYSRYKKFASATRDPYVSQVVYSPLFNRAV
;
A
#
# COMPACT_ATOMS: atom_id res chain seq x y z
N MET A 1 -30.39 31.97 35.17
CA MET A 1 -31.82 31.82 34.84
C MET A 1 -31.91 31.02 33.55
N SER A 2 -32.66 29.93 33.42
CA SER A 2 -33.48 29.24 34.43
C SER A 2 -33.60 27.74 34.10
N PHE A 3 -33.64 26.88 35.12
CA PHE A 3 -34.10 25.49 34.97
C PHE A 3 -35.58 25.47 34.54
N ARG A 4 -35.98 24.50 33.68
CA ARG A 4 -37.23 23.74 33.84
C ARG A 4 -37.34 22.51 32.92
N LEU A 5 -37.56 21.36 33.57
CA LEU A 5 -38.22 20.12 33.12
C LEU A 5 -38.11 19.69 31.64
N ALA A 6 -37.37 18.60 31.43
CA ALA A 6 -37.87 17.45 30.68
C ALA A 6 -37.77 16.22 31.60
N ILE A 7 -38.90 15.60 31.96
CA ILE A 7 -38.99 14.45 32.87
C ILE A 7 -40.08 13.49 32.33
N LEU A 8 -39.85 12.18 32.51
CA LEU A 8 -40.79 11.07 32.26
C LEU A 8 -41.23 10.83 30.80
N LEU A 9 -40.39 10.09 30.08
CA LEU A 9 -40.86 8.87 29.39
C LEU A 9 -40.02 7.68 29.87
N LEU A 10 -40.56 6.91 30.81
CA LEU A 10 -40.02 5.60 31.20
C LEU A 10 -40.55 4.53 30.23
N PRO A 11 -39.72 3.63 29.68
CA PRO A 11 -40.18 2.31 29.33
C PRO A 11 -40.51 1.54 30.62
N LEU A 12 -41.65 0.85 30.64
CA LEU A 12 -42.07 0.02 31.78
C LEU A 12 -41.26 -1.28 31.83
N ALA A 13 -40.13 -1.24 32.55
CA ALA A 13 -39.32 -2.42 32.86
C ALA A 13 -39.12 -2.53 34.38
N VAL A 14 -40.17 -2.92 35.11
CA VAL A 14 -40.04 -3.37 36.51
C VAL A 14 -39.55 -4.82 36.50
N ALA A 15 -38.27 -5.00 36.19
CA ALA A 15 -37.51 -6.13 36.71
C ALA A 15 -36.93 -5.70 38.06
N PHE A 16 -37.02 -6.56 39.08
CA PHE A 16 -36.30 -6.31 40.33
C PHE A 16 -34.80 -6.38 40.03
N GLY A 17 -34.00 -5.54 40.69
CA GLY A 17 -32.55 -5.66 40.66
C GLY A 17 -32.13 -6.93 41.37
N GLU A 18 -31.98 -8.03 40.62
CA GLU A 18 -31.25 -9.20 41.10
C GLU A 18 -29.82 -8.76 41.41
N ASP A 19 -29.40 -8.94 42.65
CA ASP A 19 -27.99 -8.78 43.01
C ASP A 19 -27.20 -9.77 42.16
N ILE A 20 -26.24 -9.26 41.38
CA ILE A 20 -25.38 -10.06 40.49
C ILE A 20 -24.70 -11.21 41.25
N CYS A 21 -24.51 -11.07 42.57
CA CYS A 21 -23.96 -12.07 43.47
C CYS A 21 -24.92 -13.23 43.84
N GLN A 22 -26.17 -13.23 43.36
CA GLN A 22 -27.08 -14.38 43.40
C GLN A 22 -26.81 -15.34 42.24
N THR A 23 -26.57 -14.80 41.04
CA THR A 23 -26.28 -15.57 39.82
C THR A 23 -24.79 -15.88 39.67
N CYS A 24 -23.92 -14.98 40.11
CA CYS A 24 -22.46 -15.06 40.00
C CYS A 24 -21.78 -15.29 41.36
N SER A 25 -20.55 -15.83 41.36
CA SER A 25 -19.79 -16.00 42.60
C SER A 25 -18.99 -14.74 42.95
N CYS A 26 -19.54 -13.91 43.83
CA CYS A 26 -18.84 -12.75 44.40
C CYS A 26 -18.03 -13.13 45.64
N LYS A 27 -16.76 -12.71 45.71
CA LYS A 27 -15.86 -12.96 46.85
C LYS A 27 -14.90 -11.79 47.08
N ALA A 28 -14.90 -11.24 48.29
CA ALA A 28 -13.81 -10.41 48.77
C ALA A 28 -12.59 -11.29 49.08
N LYS A 29 -11.43 -11.01 48.49
CA LYS A 29 -10.19 -11.76 48.75
C LYS A 29 -9.57 -11.22 50.04
N ALA A 30 -9.55 -12.06 51.08
CA ALA A 30 -8.99 -11.70 52.39
C ALA A 30 -7.56 -11.14 52.24
N ASN A 31 -7.27 -10.07 52.99
CA ASN A 31 -6.01 -9.33 53.03
C ASN A 31 -5.57 -8.60 51.73
N ALA A 32 -6.37 -8.59 50.65
CA ALA A 32 -5.87 -8.20 49.33
C ALA A 32 -6.42 -6.90 48.70
N GLN A 33 -7.39 -6.20 49.32
CA GLN A 33 -8.13 -5.07 48.68
C GLN A 33 -8.66 -5.38 47.26
N ILE A 34 -9.02 -6.65 47.02
CA ILE A 34 -9.56 -7.13 45.74
C ILE A 34 -10.92 -7.80 45.99
N TYR A 35 -11.91 -7.42 45.19
CA TYR A 35 -13.23 -8.01 45.14
C TYR A 35 -13.44 -8.70 43.80
N THR A 36 -13.65 -10.01 43.80
CA THR A 36 -13.80 -10.80 42.57
C THR A 36 -15.26 -11.14 42.33
N ILE A 37 -15.77 -10.85 41.12
CA ILE A 37 -17.08 -11.24 40.63
C ILE A 37 -16.84 -12.28 39.52
N ASN A 38 -17.31 -13.52 39.72
CA ASN A 38 -17.19 -14.57 38.70
C ASN A 38 -18.56 -14.98 38.14
N CYS A 39 -18.86 -14.45 36.96
CA CYS A 39 -20.03 -14.69 36.12
C CYS A 39 -19.72 -15.57 34.89
N ALA A 40 -18.56 -16.25 34.85
CA ALA A 40 -18.16 -17.00 33.66
C ALA A 40 -19.06 -18.23 33.38
N ASN A 41 -19.35 -18.49 32.10
CA ASN A 41 -20.20 -19.59 31.62
C ASN A 41 -21.59 -19.63 32.29
N LYS A 42 -22.26 -18.48 32.41
CA LYS A 42 -23.58 -18.32 33.06
C LYS A 42 -24.74 -18.15 32.07
N SER A 43 -24.45 -18.21 30.76
CA SER A 43 -25.41 -17.96 29.68
C SER A 43 -26.08 -16.58 29.73
N LEU A 44 -25.36 -15.57 30.25
CA LEU A 44 -25.83 -14.19 30.30
C LEU A 44 -25.88 -13.55 28.90
N ASP A 45 -26.88 -12.74 28.66
CA ASP A 45 -27.07 -11.91 27.45
C ASP A 45 -26.78 -10.42 27.69
N HIS A 46 -26.61 -10.01 28.96
CA HIS A 46 -26.17 -8.67 29.38
C HIS A 46 -25.16 -8.77 30.53
N THR A 47 -24.45 -7.68 30.87
CA THR A 47 -23.34 -7.69 31.84
C THR A 47 -23.81 -7.49 33.29
N LEU A 48 -24.00 -6.24 33.71
CA LEU A 48 -24.53 -5.88 35.04
C LEU A 48 -25.13 -4.46 34.99
N THR A 49 -26.16 -4.21 35.80
CA THR A 49 -26.81 -2.89 35.90
C THR A 49 -26.20 -1.99 36.97
N THR A 50 -25.65 -2.57 38.05
CA THR A 50 -24.97 -1.84 39.13
C THR A 50 -23.84 -2.67 39.73
N TRP A 51 -22.69 -2.05 40.04
CA TRP A 51 -21.60 -2.72 40.74
C TRP A 51 -21.97 -3.03 42.21
N PRO A 52 -21.52 -4.17 42.78
CA PRO A 52 -21.56 -4.39 44.22
C PRO A 52 -20.80 -3.27 44.97
N PRO A 53 -21.33 -2.76 46.10
CA PRO A 53 -20.79 -1.58 46.77
C PRO A 53 -19.41 -1.85 47.38
N GLN A 54 -18.35 -1.37 46.73
CA GLN A 54 -16.95 -1.58 47.11
C GLN A 54 -16.09 -0.34 46.80
N ASN A 55 -15.14 -0.02 47.68
CA ASN A 55 -14.16 1.06 47.49
C ASN A 55 -12.77 0.55 47.03
N ASN A 56 -12.71 -0.70 46.55
CA ASN A 56 -11.50 -1.50 46.32
C ASN A 56 -11.40 -1.92 44.85
N THR A 57 -10.30 -2.57 44.43
CA THR A 57 -10.19 -3.11 43.05
C THR A 57 -11.23 -4.21 42.82
N ILE A 58 -11.96 -4.12 41.70
CA ILE A 58 -12.94 -5.11 41.26
C ILE A 58 -12.37 -5.90 40.09
N ILE A 59 -12.34 -7.23 40.20
CA ILE A 59 -12.01 -8.15 39.10
C ILE A 59 -13.29 -8.86 38.67
N ALA A 60 -13.77 -8.57 37.46
CA ALA A 60 -15.08 -8.99 36.96
C ALA A 60 -14.93 -9.93 35.75
N ASN A 61 -15.17 -11.22 35.97
CA ASN A 61 -15.08 -12.24 34.93
C ASN A 61 -16.45 -12.62 34.38
N PHE A 62 -16.71 -12.25 33.13
CA PHE A 62 -17.91 -12.53 32.35
C PHE A 62 -17.65 -13.49 31.18
N ALA A 63 -16.49 -14.16 31.12
CA ALA A 63 -16.11 -14.97 29.96
C ALA A 63 -17.06 -16.14 29.66
N GLY A 64 -17.23 -16.49 28.38
CA GLY A 64 -18.07 -17.63 27.97
C GLY A 64 -19.58 -17.39 28.10
N ASN A 65 -20.03 -16.13 28.02
CA ASN A 65 -21.44 -15.76 27.96
C ASN A 65 -21.86 -15.45 26.50
N ASN A 66 -23.05 -14.89 26.26
CA ASN A 66 -23.57 -14.63 24.91
C ASN A 66 -24.13 -13.21 24.81
N LEU A 67 -23.27 -12.23 25.05
CA LEU A 67 -23.64 -10.82 25.22
C LEU A 67 -24.05 -10.16 23.90
N ARG A 68 -23.40 -10.54 22.78
CA ARG A 68 -23.58 -10.01 21.40
C ARG A 68 -23.31 -8.51 21.20
N THR A 69 -23.81 -7.64 22.07
CA THR A 69 -23.56 -6.20 22.09
C THR A 69 -23.05 -5.85 23.49
N LEU A 70 -21.88 -5.20 23.59
CA LEU A 70 -21.38 -4.74 24.88
C LEU A 70 -21.95 -3.35 25.21
N GLU A 71 -22.64 -3.27 26.34
CA GLU A 71 -23.18 -2.01 26.87
C GLU A 71 -22.17 -1.27 27.76
N PRO A 72 -22.33 0.05 27.99
CA PRO A 72 -21.43 0.80 28.86
C PRO A 72 -21.45 0.30 30.31
N LEU A 73 -20.28 0.25 30.94
CA LEU A 73 -20.17 -0.26 32.32
C LEU A 73 -20.86 0.67 33.32
N PRO A 74 -21.52 0.14 34.36
CA PRO A 74 -22.19 0.99 35.36
C PRO A 74 -21.23 1.94 36.08
N PRO A 75 -21.73 3.05 36.67
CA PRO A 75 -20.89 4.04 37.32
C PRO A 75 -20.06 3.47 38.48
N THR A 76 -18.74 3.71 38.48
CA THR A 76 -17.89 3.38 39.63
C THR A 76 -16.59 4.18 39.69
N ASN A 77 -16.14 4.46 40.91
CA ASN A 77 -14.81 5.02 41.20
C ASN A 77 -13.77 3.92 41.51
N ALA A 78 -14.18 2.65 41.63
CA ALA A 78 -13.28 1.53 41.86
C ALA A 78 -12.31 1.33 40.67
N SER A 79 -11.11 0.79 40.95
CA SER A 79 -10.26 0.25 39.88
C SER A 79 -10.90 -1.02 39.35
N VAL A 80 -11.05 -1.17 38.03
CA VAL A 80 -11.75 -2.32 37.42
C VAL A 80 -10.84 -3.09 36.47
N GLU A 81 -10.85 -4.42 36.61
CA GLU A 81 -10.30 -5.37 35.65
C GLU A 81 -11.47 -6.22 35.12
N ILE A 82 -11.72 -6.21 33.82
CA ILE A 82 -12.89 -6.86 33.22
C ILE A 82 -12.50 -7.87 32.13
N ILE A 83 -13.07 -9.08 32.22
CA ILE A 83 -12.82 -10.20 31.31
C ILE A 83 -14.13 -10.55 30.60
N LEU A 84 -14.17 -10.32 29.30
CA LEU A 84 -15.31 -10.51 28.38
C LEU A 84 -14.91 -11.45 27.22
N SER A 85 -13.93 -12.33 27.45
CA SER A 85 -13.44 -13.28 26.46
C SER A 85 -14.50 -14.33 26.10
N ARG A 86 -14.60 -14.74 24.84
CA ARG A 86 -15.55 -15.76 24.37
C ARG A 86 -17.02 -15.41 24.65
N CYS A 87 -17.40 -14.15 24.48
CA CYS A 87 -18.75 -13.62 24.78
C CYS A 87 -19.65 -13.41 23.55
N ASN A 88 -19.22 -13.88 22.37
CA ASN A 88 -19.87 -13.66 21.07
C ASN A 88 -20.15 -12.18 20.73
N ILE A 89 -19.37 -11.24 21.30
CA ILE A 89 -19.57 -9.80 21.10
C ILE A 89 -19.25 -9.45 19.65
N LYS A 90 -20.22 -8.82 18.97
CA LYS A 90 -20.15 -8.29 17.61
C LYS A 90 -20.15 -6.77 17.54
N TYR A 91 -20.73 -6.12 18.56
CA TYR A 91 -20.95 -4.68 18.58
C TYR A 91 -20.58 -4.11 19.95
N LEU A 92 -20.00 -2.91 19.96
CA LEU A 92 -19.68 -2.10 21.14
C LEU A 92 -20.58 -0.86 21.13
N GLN A 93 -21.30 -0.62 22.23
CA GLN A 93 -21.97 0.68 22.42
C GLN A 93 -20.93 1.78 22.67
N ALA A 94 -21.30 3.02 22.35
CA ALA A 94 -20.37 4.14 22.44
C ALA A 94 -20.08 4.55 23.90
N ALA A 95 -18.87 5.01 24.19
CA ALA A 95 -18.41 5.44 25.53
C ALA A 95 -18.45 4.35 26.63
N LEU A 96 -18.02 3.12 26.31
CA LEU A 96 -18.06 1.93 27.18
C LEU A 96 -17.58 2.17 28.62
N PHE A 97 -16.55 3.00 28.79
CA PHE A 97 -15.85 3.20 30.06
C PHE A 97 -16.01 4.62 30.64
N ALA A 98 -16.84 5.49 30.05
CA ALA A 98 -16.98 6.87 30.51
C ALA A 98 -17.55 7.00 31.94
N ALA A 99 -18.40 6.06 32.37
CA ALA A 99 -18.91 6.00 33.73
C ALA A 99 -17.99 5.22 34.71
N ALA A 100 -17.01 4.49 34.19
CA ALA A 100 -16.03 3.70 34.94
C ALA A 100 -14.59 4.02 34.48
N PRO A 101 -14.13 5.29 34.60
CA PRO A 101 -12.86 5.73 34.00
C PRO A 101 -11.61 5.04 34.59
N ASN A 102 -11.75 4.37 35.73
CA ASN A 102 -10.68 3.66 36.44
C ASN A 102 -10.56 2.18 36.02
N VAL A 103 -11.15 1.77 34.88
CA VAL A 103 -10.87 0.47 34.24
C VAL A 103 -9.40 0.43 33.80
N LYS A 104 -8.67 -0.61 34.21
CA LYS A 104 -7.24 -0.83 33.92
C LYS A 104 -6.95 -1.96 32.96
N PHE A 105 -7.71 -3.05 33.08
CA PHE A 105 -7.56 -4.26 32.26
C PHE A 105 -8.87 -4.54 31.55
N VAL A 106 -8.80 -4.73 30.23
CA VAL A 106 -9.93 -5.08 29.37
C VAL A 106 -9.55 -6.26 28.50
N ASP A 107 -10.24 -7.39 28.65
CA ASP A 107 -10.09 -8.55 27.77
C ASP A 107 -11.37 -8.79 26.96
N LEU A 108 -11.29 -8.53 25.66
CA LEU A 108 -12.33 -8.71 24.65
C LEU A 108 -11.94 -9.83 23.66
N SER A 109 -11.04 -10.74 24.04
CA SER A 109 -10.53 -11.77 23.14
C SER A 109 -11.56 -12.85 22.74
N TYR A 110 -11.31 -13.56 21.64
CA TYR A 110 -12.19 -14.62 21.13
C TYR A 110 -13.65 -14.17 20.96
N ASN A 111 -13.84 -12.96 20.44
CA ASN A 111 -15.16 -12.41 20.10
C ASN A 111 -15.29 -12.32 18.57
N GLN A 112 -16.18 -11.45 18.07
CA GLN A 112 -16.48 -11.29 16.65
C GLN A 112 -16.53 -9.79 16.30
N LEU A 113 -15.60 -9.02 16.86
CA LEU A 113 -15.46 -7.58 16.62
C LEU A 113 -14.74 -7.35 15.28
N PRO A 114 -15.39 -6.70 14.30
CA PRO A 114 -14.72 -6.25 13.08
C PRO A 114 -13.99 -4.91 13.31
N ALA A 115 -13.18 -4.48 12.34
CA ALA A 115 -12.37 -3.26 12.44
C ALA A 115 -13.19 -1.98 12.74
N GLU A 116 -14.39 -1.85 12.16
CA GLU A 116 -15.27 -0.68 12.30
C GLU A 116 -15.84 -0.53 13.72
N GLU A 117 -15.84 -1.59 14.52
CA GLU A 117 -16.24 -1.57 15.92
C GLU A 117 -15.08 -1.21 16.86
N ILE A 118 -13.84 -1.07 16.34
CA ILE A 118 -12.64 -0.70 17.09
C ILE A 118 -12.30 0.78 16.80
N ALA A 119 -13.23 1.66 17.20
CA ALA A 119 -13.21 3.11 16.93
C ALA A 119 -13.15 3.96 18.22
N SER A 120 -12.65 5.20 18.13
CA SER A 120 -12.31 6.01 19.31
C SER A 120 -13.52 6.43 20.16
N GLU A 121 -14.68 6.62 19.55
CA GLU A 121 -15.91 7.00 20.24
C GLU A 121 -16.50 5.85 21.06
N LYS A 122 -16.11 4.61 20.81
CA LYS A 122 -16.39 3.43 21.66
C LYS A 122 -15.65 3.54 23.00
N PHE A 123 -14.39 3.97 22.96
CA PHE A 123 -13.47 4.01 24.10
C PHE A 123 -13.34 5.38 24.78
N ARG A 124 -14.09 6.41 24.34
CA ARG A 124 -14.05 7.75 24.92
C ARG A 124 -14.39 7.77 26.41
N GLY A 125 -13.63 8.55 27.17
CA GLY A 125 -13.80 8.73 28.61
C GLY A 125 -14.84 9.80 28.99
N PRO A 126 -14.93 10.15 30.28
CA PRO A 126 -15.91 11.11 30.78
C PRO A 126 -15.67 12.52 30.22
N ILE A 127 -16.73 13.16 29.74
CA ILE A 127 -16.71 14.55 29.28
C ILE A 127 -16.55 15.52 30.46
N ASN A 128 -15.74 16.56 30.27
CA ASN A 128 -15.52 17.62 31.24
C ASN A 128 -15.43 18.97 30.51
N ASN A 129 -16.40 19.85 30.77
CA ASN A 129 -16.65 21.09 30.03
C ASN A 129 -16.91 20.81 28.53
N THR A 130 -15.85 20.70 27.74
CA THR A 130 -15.86 20.56 26.27
C THR A 130 -14.96 19.43 25.76
N GLU A 131 -14.21 18.75 26.63
CA GLU A 131 -13.19 17.76 26.26
C GLU A 131 -13.45 16.41 26.95
N TYR A 132 -13.09 15.31 26.28
CA TYR A 132 -13.10 13.97 26.88
C TYR A 132 -11.82 13.73 27.68
N ARG A 133 -11.96 13.35 28.96
CA ARG A 133 -10.80 12.96 29.78
C ARG A 133 -10.31 11.56 29.40
N PRO A 134 -9.00 11.27 29.50
CA PRO A 134 -8.46 9.92 29.37
C PRO A 134 -9.08 8.92 30.34
N ILE A 135 -9.08 7.64 29.95
CA ILE A 135 -9.38 6.50 30.82
C ILE A 135 -8.08 5.80 31.29
N ALA A 136 -8.18 5.04 32.38
CA ALA A 136 -7.04 4.45 33.07
C ALA A 136 -6.55 3.10 32.49
N VAL A 137 -6.91 2.76 31.25
CA VAL A 137 -6.58 1.46 30.65
C VAL A 137 -5.07 1.33 30.47
N GLU A 138 -4.50 0.29 31.09
CA GLU A 138 -3.09 -0.07 31.01
C GLU A 138 -2.91 -1.31 30.12
N ASN A 139 -3.87 -2.24 30.13
CA ASN A 139 -3.82 -3.51 29.40
C ASN A 139 -5.10 -3.72 28.58
N LEU A 140 -4.98 -3.92 27.27
CA LEU A 140 -6.09 -4.20 26.34
C LEU A 140 -5.80 -5.45 25.50
N ASN A 141 -6.67 -6.44 25.60
CA ASN A 141 -6.60 -7.67 24.81
C ASN A 141 -7.77 -7.75 23.82
N LEU A 142 -7.43 -7.70 22.52
CA LEU A 142 -8.33 -7.80 21.38
C LEU A 142 -8.05 -9.07 20.54
N ALA A 143 -7.26 -10.00 21.05
CA ALA A 143 -6.83 -11.18 20.30
C ALA A 143 -8.01 -12.09 19.87
N TYR A 144 -7.92 -12.74 18.71
CA TYR A 144 -8.95 -13.61 18.16
C TYR A 144 -10.28 -12.87 17.95
N ASN A 145 -10.26 -11.86 17.09
CA ASN A 145 -11.43 -11.10 16.60
C ASN A 145 -11.38 -11.07 15.05
N GLN A 146 -11.95 -10.05 14.40
CA GLN A 146 -12.04 -9.93 12.94
C GLN A 146 -11.44 -8.58 12.46
N ILE A 147 -10.32 -8.19 13.08
CA ILE A 147 -9.72 -6.87 12.96
C ILE A 147 -8.62 -6.92 11.88
N HIS A 148 -8.81 -6.21 10.78
CA HIS A 148 -7.81 -6.07 9.70
C HIS A 148 -7.13 -4.69 9.68
N SER A 149 -7.69 -3.71 10.40
CA SER A 149 -7.18 -2.34 10.55
C SER A 149 -7.62 -1.76 11.91
N LEU A 150 -6.93 -0.72 12.40
CA LEU A 150 -7.34 0.09 13.54
C LEU A 150 -7.54 1.54 13.12
N GLY A 151 -8.67 2.15 13.51
CA GLY A 151 -8.93 3.56 13.27
C GLY A 151 -7.88 4.46 13.92
N MET A 152 -7.36 5.46 13.19
CA MET A 152 -6.16 6.23 13.54
C MET A 152 -6.13 6.84 14.96
N ASN A 153 -7.29 7.16 15.53
CA ASN A 153 -7.43 7.79 16.85
C ASN A 153 -7.95 6.82 17.94
N VAL A 154 -8.06 5.50 17.69
CA VAL A 154 -8.73 4.56 18.63
C VAL A 154 -8.14 4.57 20.05
N PHE A 155 -6.84 4.84 20.18
CA PHE A 155 -6.15 4.92 21.47
C PHE A 155 -5.99 6.34 22.04
N GLU A 156 -6.58 7.38 21.43
CA GLU A 156 -6.49 8.79 21.85
C GLU A 156 -6.77 8.97 23.36
N HIS A 157 -7.80 8.28 23.86
CA HIS A 157 -8.22 8.37 25.26
C HIS A 157 -7.54 7.32 26.17
N MET A 158 -6.59 6.52 25.66
CA MET A 158 -5.85 5.47 26.39
C MET A 158 -4.32 5.74 26.46
N PRO A 159 -3.84 6.92 26.91
CA PRO A 159 -2.43 7.30 26.92
C PRO A 159 -1.57 6.50 27.92
N ASN A 160 -2.19 5.69 28.77
CA ASN A 160 -1.51 4.85 29.78
C ASN A 160 -1.31 3.40 29.31
N LEU A 161 -1.66 3.06 28.07
CA LEU A 161 -1.59 1.70 27.54
C LEU A 161 -0.13 1.18 27.52
N LYS A 162 0.07 0.00 28.11
CA LYS A 162 1.36 -0.71 28.27
C LYS A 162 1.35 -2.06 27.59
N ILE A 163 0.22 -2.76 27.58
CA ILE A 163 0.08 -4.07 26.95
C ILE A 163 -1.06 -4.02 25.95
N LEU A 164 -0.75 -4.30 24.69
CA LEU A 164 -1.72 -4.41 23.60
C LEU A 164 -1.56 -5.79 22.94
N ASN A 165 -2.63 -6.59 22.95
CA ASN A 165 -2.66 -7.87 22.26
C ASN A 165 -3.66 -7.84 21.10
N LEU A 166 -3.14 -8.06 19.89
CA LEU A 166 -3.83 -8.13 18.60
C LEU A 166 -3.62 -9.50 17.92
N GLU A 167 -3.17 -10.52 18.67
CA GLU A 167 -2.93 -11.87 18.16
C GLU A 167 -4.16 -12.51 17.50
N GLY A 168 -4.03 -13.30 16.44
CA GLY A 168 -5.15 -14.08 15.91
C GLY A 168 -6.20 -13.23 15.17
N ASN A 169 -5.77 -12.19 14.47
CA ASN A 169 -6.64 -11.27 13.72
C ASN A 169 -6.27 -11.30 12.22
N ASP A 170 -6.91 -10.44 11.42
CA ASP A 170 -6.85 -10.47 9.96
C ASP A 170 -5.82 -9.46 9.39
N PHE A 171 -4.76 -9.14 10.15
CA PHE A 171 -3.72 -8.18 9.71
C PHE A 171 -2.76 -8.81 8.70
N THR A 172 -2.96 -8.56 7.41
CA THR A 172 -2.01 -8.88 6.31
C THR A 172 -0.87 -7.87 6.22
N MET A 173 -1.15 -6.61 6.56
CA MET A 173 -0.18 -5.52 6.69
C MET A 173 -0.64 -4.53 7.77
N LEU A 174 0.29 -3.75 8.32
CA LEU A 174 -0.06 -2.64 9.22
C LEU A 174 -0.33 -1.39 8.37
N ASP A 175 -1.59 -1.14 8.02
CA ASP A 175 -1.99 0.03 7.22
C ASP A 175 -1.67 1.38 7.90
N ILE A 176 -1.86 2.49 7.19
CA ILE A 176 -1.48 3.81 7.71
C ILE A 176 -2.30 4.21 8.96
N HIS A 177 -3.56 3.81 9.04
CA HIS A 177 -4.40 4.07 10.22
C HIS A 177 -3.93 3.28 11.43
N THR A 178 -3.60 1.99 11.25
CA THR A 178 -3.01 1.12 12.27
C THR A 178 -1.64 1.62 12.72
N GLN A 179 -0.80 2.09 11.80
CA GLN A 179 0.47 2.72 12.12
C GLN A 179 0.26 3.98 12.99
N LEU A 180 -0.63 4.89 12.58
CA LEU A 180 -0.91 6.12 13.33
C LEU A 180 -1.46 5.80 14.73
N ALA A 181 -2.44 4.89 14.82
CA ALA A 181 -3.00 4.42 16.08
C ALA A 181 -1.89 3.87 17.01
N LEU A 182 -1.05 2.96 16.51
CA LEU A 182 0.08 2.44 17.29
C LEU A 182 1.02 3.58 17.73
N THR A 183 1.41 4.52 16.86
CA THR A 183 2.37 5.58 17.25
C THR A 183 1.90 6.49 18.39
N SER A 184 0.60 6.52 18.69
CA SER A 184 0.03 7.31 19.79
C SER A 184 0.31 6.70 21.18
N VAL A 185 0.37 5.35 21.30
CA VAL A 185 0.50 4.64 22.59
C VAL A 185 1.95 4.52 23.06
N ARG A 186 2.61 5.68 23.21
CA ARG A 186 4.05 5.81 23.53
C ARG A 186 4.52 5.16 24.84
N GLN A 187 3.60 4.68 25.69
CA GLN A 187 3.90 3.96 26.92
C GLN A 187 3.93 2.42 26.76
N LEU A 188 3.71 1.89 25.55
CA LEU A 188 3.67 0.45 25.29
C LEU A 188 4.98 -0.25 25.68
N GLN A 189 4.83 -1.38 26.37
CA GLN A 189 5.88 -2.24 26.93
C GLN A 189 5.84 -3.65 26.31
N SER A 190 4.64 -4.15 26.00
CA SER A 190 4.41 -5.42 25.30
C SER A 190 3.41 -5.24 24.16
N LEU A 191 3.79 -5.73 22.97
CA LEU A 191 2.95 -5.78 21.77
C LEU A 191 2.93 -7.20 21.21
N ASN A 192 1.74 -7.77 21.11
CA ASN A 192 1.55 -9.09 20.51
C ASN A 192 0.76 -8.99 19.20
N LEU A 193 1.42 -9.37 18.11
CA LEU A 193 0.92 -9.41 16.73
C LEU A 193 1.04 -10.84 16.14
N ALA A 194 1.15 -11.87 16.99
CA ALA A 194 1.28 -13.25 16.54
C ALA A 194 0.00 -13.79 15.88
N ASN A 195 0.08 -14.89 15.14
CA ASN A 195 -1.06 -15.51 14.47
C ASN A 195 -1.85 -14.51 13.58
N ASN A 196 -1.14 -13.72 12.78
CA ASN A 196 -1.70 -12.82 11.77
C ASN A 196 -1.10 -13.20 10.40
N GLU A 197 -1.41 -12.45 9.33
CA GLU A 197 -0.91 -12.73 7.98
C GLU A 197 0.22 -11.76 7.55
N LEU A 198 0.94 -11.16 8.51
CA LEU A 198 1.92 -10.10 8.23
C LEU A 198 3.09 -10.61 7.36
N THR A 199 3.21 -10.05 6.15
CA THR A 199 4.34 -10.30 5.24
C THR A 199 5.55 -9.39 5.51
N GLU A 200 5.32 -8.20 6.05
CA GLU A 200 6.34 -7.25 6.47
C GLU A 200 5.94 -6.46 7.74
N MET A 201 6.87 -5.68 8.30
CA MET A 201 6.59 -4.76 9.40
C MET A 201 7.12 -3.36 9.11
N ILE A 202 6.20 -2.44 8.81
CA ILE A 202 6.51 -1.06 8.41
C ILE A 202 7.06 -0.26 9.59
N ALA A 203 8.17 0.46 9.36
CA ALA A 203 8.91 1.17 10.40
C ALA A 203 8.11 2.24 11.15
N GLY A 204 7.06 2.82 10.53
CA GLY A 204 6.21 3.84 11.13
C GLY A 204 5.54 3.36 12.42
N ALA A 205 4.92 2.18 12.41
CA ALA A 205 4.16 1.62 13.55
C ALA A 205 4.94 1.63 14.88
N ILE A 206 6.24 1.31 14.83
CA ILE A 206 7.06 1.08 16.02
C ILE A 206 8.05 2.22 16.34
N GLN A 207 8.20 3.23 15.48
CA GLN A 207 9.28 4.23 15.62
C GLN A 207 9.24 5.01 16.94
N THR A 208 8.06 5.32 17.48
CA THR A 208 7.88 6.10 18.70
C THR A 208 8.04 5.30 19.99
N HIS A 209 8.04 3.96 19.92
CA HIS A 209 7.89 3.05 21.06
C HIS A 209 9.19 2.79 21.84
N LYS A 210 9.77 3.84 22.43
CA LYS A 210 11.05 3.74 23.18
C LYS A 210 10.96 3.03 24.54
N ASN A 211 9.76 2.58 24.92
CA ASN A 211 9.50 1.78 26.13
C ASN A 211 9.20 0.29 25.83
N LEU A 212 9.12 -0.12 24.55
CA LEU A 212 8.70 -1.48 24.20
C LEU A 212 9.81 -2.48 24.53
N THR A 213 9.52 -3.40 25.45
CA THR A 213 10.44 -4.44 25.95
C THR A 213 10.15 -5.82 25.37
N GLU A 214 8.91 -6.10 24.96
CA GLU A 214 8.46 -7.38 24.41
C GLU A 214 7.72 -7.16 23.09
N LEU A 215 8.07 -7.95 22.07
CA LEU A 215 7.40 -7.99 20.78
C LEU A 215 7.26 -9.44 20.29
N ASN A 216 6.02 -9.86 20.08
CA ASN A 216 5.70 -11.17 19.52
C ASN A 216 5.16 -11.04 18.08
N LEU A 217 5.90 -11.61 17.13
CA LEU A 217 5.58 -11.68 15.69
C LEU A 217 5.48 -13.14 15.22
N SER A 218 5.37 -14.11 16.14
CA SER A 218 5.31 -15.54 15.78
C SER A 218 4.06 -15.90 14.97
N ASN A 219 4.13 -16.92 14.12
CA ASN A 219 3.03 -17.34 13.24
C ASN A 219 2.54 -16.18 12.36
N ASN A 220 3.44 -15.66 11.53
CA ASN A 220 3.17 -14.68 10.47
C ASN A 220 3.84 -15.14 9.16
N LEU A 221 3.80 -14.32 8.11
CA LEU A 221 4.31 -14.64 6.78
C LEU A 221 5.68 -14.01 6.47
N LEU A 222 6.42 -13.55 7.48
CA LEU A 222 7.73 -12.91 7.35
C LEU A 222 8.79 -13.88 6.77
N ASP A 223 9.35 -13.60 5.59
CA ASP A 223 10.42 -14.42 5.00
C ASP A 223 11.85 -13.86 5.23
N PHE A 224 11.95 -12.67 5.83
CA PHE A 224 13.14 -12.07 6.43
C PHE A 224 12.85 -11.46 7.80
N VAL A 225 13.88 -11.17 8.60
CA VAL A 225 13.73 -10.43 9.87
C VAL A 225 13.61 -8.92 9.58
N PRO A 226 12.53 -8.22 10.00
CA PRO A 226 12.31 -6.83 9.60
C PRO A 226 13.36 -5.86 10.17
N SER A 227 14.09 -5.17 9.29
CA SER A 227 15.11 -4.17 9.66
C SER A 227 14.55 -2.96 10.43
N SER A 228 13.23 -2.76 10.37
CA SER A 228 12.49 -1.78 11.18
C SER A 228 12.63 -2.01 12.69
N LEU A 229 12.90 -3.24 13.15
CA LEU A 229 13.20 -3.57 14.55
C LEU A 229 14.35 -2.72 15.13
N ALA A 230 15.31 -2.29 14.31
CA ALA A 230 16.42 -1.43 14.75
C ALA A 230 15.95 -0.10 15.38
N GLN A 231 14.75 0.39 15.06
CA GLN A 231 14.17 1.60 15.66
C GLN A 231 13.82 1.43 17.16
N ILE A 232 13.60 0.19 17.62
CA ILE A 232 13.27 -0.18 19.00
C ILE A 232 14.33 -1.07 19.66
N GLY A 233 15.41 -1.44 18.96
CA GLY A 233 16.49 -2.30 19.46
C GLY A 233 17.25 -1.78 20.69
N GLN A 234 16.96 -0.55 21.14
CA GLN A 234 17.45 0.06 22.38
C GLN A 234 16.50 -0.13 23.58
N SER A 235 15.25 -0.55 23.39
CA SER A 235 14.31 -0.88 24.46
C SER A 235 13.92 -2.36 24.48
N LEU A 236 13.88 -2.99 23.30
CA LEU A 236 13.42 -4.37 23.11
C LEU A 236 14.37 -5.38 23.78
N GLN A 237 13.79 -6.30 24.55
CA GLN A 237 14.49 -7.33 25.35
C GLN A 237 14.03 -8.74 24.99
N ILE A 238 12.76 -8.92 24.64
CA ILE A 238 12.17 -10.21 24.25
C ILE A 238 11.62 -10.08 22.83
N LEU A 239 12.10 -10.93 21.92
CA LEU A 239 11.63 -11.00 20.53
C LEU A 239 11.27 -12.44 20.18
N ASN A 240 10.03 -12.66 19.73
CA ASN A 240 9.56 -13.96 19.24
C ASN A 240 9.23 -13.89 17.75
N LEU A 241 9.90 -14.72 16.95
CA LEU A 241 9.75 -14.88 15.50
C LEU A 241 9.31 -16.30 15.10
N ASP A 242 8.95 -17.15 16.06
CA ASP A 242 8.63 -18.57 15.81
C ASP A 242 7.59 -18.78 14.69
N ASN A 243 7.68 -19.89 13.95
CA ASN A 243 6.73 -20.29 12.90
C ASN A 243 6.61 -19.31 11.70
N ASN A 244 7.61 -18.45 11.46
CA ASN A 244 7.67 -17.61 10.26
C ASN A 244 8.42 -18.30 9.10
N PRO A 245 8.11 -18.00 7.83
CA PRO A 245 8.77 -18.59 6.66
C PRO A 245 10.17 -18.02 6.34
N ILE A 246 10.96 -17.64 7.36
CA ILE A 246 12.28 -16.99 7.23
C ILE A 246 13.29 -17.92 6.51
N ILE A 247 13.97 -17.39 5.49
CA ILE A 247 14.84 -18.17 4.58
C ILE A 247 16.27 -18.32 5.12
N GLU A 248 16.85 -17.25 5.64
CA GLU A 248 18.20 -17.23 6.23
C GLU A 248 18.31 -16.20 7.35
N LEU A 249 19.32 -16.36 8.21
CA LEU A 249 19.72 -15.37 9.20
C LEU A 249 21.14 -14.88 8.90
N THR A 250 21.32 -13.57 8.88
CA THR A 250 22.54 -12.86 8.42
C THR A 250 23.02 -11.83 9.43
N SER A 251 24.18 -11.21 9.19
CA SER A 251 24.69 -10.07 9.97
C SER A 251 23.70 -8.90 10.06
N GLU A 252 22.84 -8.73 9.06
CA GLU A 252 21.88 -7.63 8.99
C GLU A 252 20.57 -7.95 9.73
N SER A 253 20.22 -9.23 9.87
CA SER A 253 18.92 -9.68 10.41
C SER A 253 18.61 -9.14 11.81
N PHE A 254 19.64 -8.96 12.66
CA PHE A 254 19.48 -8.46 14.02
C PHE A 254 20.33 -7.20 14.28
N LEU A 255 20.62 -6.42 13.23
CA LEU A 255 21.45 -5.22 13.34
C LEU A 255 20.76 -4.17 14.23
N GLY A 256 21.51 -3.63 15.19
CA GLY A 256 21.02 -2.60 16.13
C GLY A 256 20.23 -3.11 17.35
N LEU A 257 19.95 -4.41 17.45
CA LEU A 257 19.14 -4.99 18.55
C LEU A 257 19.93 -5.26 19.84
N GLY A 258 20.81 -4.33 20.21
CA GLY A 258 21.84 -4.52 21.26
C GLY A 258 21.33 -4.78 22.69
N ASN A 259 20.02 -4.64 22.94
CA ASN A 259 19.41 -4.89 24.25
C ASN A 259 18.58 -6.18 24.36
N ILE A 260 18.51 -7.01 23.31
CA ILE A 260 17.84 -8.32 23.37
C ILE A 260 18.49 -9.23 24.43
N ILE A 261 17.62 -9.87 25.20
CA ILE A 261 17.91 -10.83 26.27
C ILE A 261 17.42 -12.22 25.88
N GLU A 262 16.22 -12.31 25.29
CA GLU A 262 15.60 -13.53 24.80
C GLU A 262 15.20 -13.40 23.32
N LEU A 263 15.65 -14.35 22.50
CA LEU A 263 15.27 -14.48 21.10
C LEU A 263 14.73 -15.90 20.85
N SER A 264 13.48 -15.97 20.39
CA SER A 264 12.88 -17.21 19.89
C SER A 264 12.70 -17.15 18.37
N ALA A 265 13.23 -18.17 17.69
CA ALA A 265 13.25 -18.33 16.25
C ALA A 265 13.15 -19.84 15.90
N ASN A 266 12.10 -20.48 16.42
CA ASN A 266 11.77 -21.89 16.22
C ASN A 266 10.86 -22.12 15.00
N ASN A 267 10.86 -23.33 14.46
CA ASN A 267 9.99 -23.76 13.35
C ASN A 267 10.00 -22.81 12.13
N LEU A 268 11.16 -22.20 11.84
CA LEU A 268 11.41 -21.40 10.65
C LEU A 268 11.57 -22.33 9.46
N THR A 269 10.44 -22.69 8.84
CA THR A 269 10.33 -23.80 7.88
C THR A 269 11.22 -23.70 6.64
N LYS A 270 11.71 -22.51 6.29
CA LYS A 270 12.64 -22.31 5.16
C LYS A 270 14.11 -22.16 5.59
N LEU A 271 14.41 -22.00 6.88
CA LEU A 271 15.74 -21.68 7.40
C LEU A 271 16.72 -22.84 7.17
N LYS A 272 17.85 -22.55 6.50
CA LYS A 272 18.88 -23.55 6.18
C LYS A 272 20.24 -23.30 6.83
N TYR A 273 20.58 -22.04 7.05
CA TYR A 273 21.90 -21.61 7.50
C TYR A 273 21.79 -20.42 8.45
N VAL A 274 22.64 -20.40 9.47
CA VAL A 274 22.94 -19.19 10.25
C VAL A 274 24.34 -18.73 9.86
N ASN A 275 24.42 -17.55 9.25
CA ASN A 275 25.67 -17.03 8.70
C ASN A 275 26.57 -16.40 9.78
N ALA A 276 27.83 -16.13 9.43
CA ALA A 276 28.79 -15.44 10.30
C ALA A 276 28.24 -14.09 10.82
N ASN A 277 28.59 -13.74 12.06
CA ASN A 277 28.23 -12.51 12.78
C ASN A 277 26.72 -12.27 13.04
N THR A 278 25.81 -13.18 12.64
CA THR A 278 24.36 -13.05 12.81
C THR A 278 23.89 -12.62 14.22
N PHE A 279 24.50 -13.17 15.27
CA PHE A 279 24.15 -12.87 16.67
C PHE A 279 25.18 -11.95 17.36
N ALA A 280 26.20 -11.46 16.63
CA ALA A 280 27.25 -10.61 17.19
C ALA A 280 26.74 -9.20 17.58
N SER A 281 25.61 -8.76 17.01
CA SER A 281 24.93 -7.51 17.36
C SER A 281 24.19 -7.53 18.71
N MET A 282 24.02 -8.72 19.33
CA MET A 282 23.22 -8.92 20.54
C MET A 282 24.06 -9.44 21.72
N PRO A 283 24.95 -8.60 22.30
CA PRO A 283 25.89 -9.00 23.37
C PRO A 283 25.25 -9.16 24.76
N LYS A 284 23.92 -9.02 24.86
CA LYS A 284 23.14 -9.25 26.10
C LYS A 284 22.24 -10.49 26.01
N LEU A 285 22.29 -11.20 24.88
CA LEU A 285 21.47 -12.38 24.62
C LEU A 285 21.82 -13.49 25.63
N LYS A 286 20.89 -13.76 26.55
CA LYS A 286 20.97 -14.83 27.55
C LYS A 286 20.31 -16.11 27.06
N LYS A 287 19.21 -16.01 26.30
CA LYS A 287 18.39 -17.15 25.89
C LYS A 287 18.13 -17.12 24.39
N LEU A 288 18.50 -18.19 23.70
CA LEU A 288 18.32 -18.35 22.25
C LEU A 288 17.63 -19.69 21.94
N SER A 289 16.50 -19.64 21.24
CA SER A 289 15.80 -20.82 20.75
C SER A 289 15.79 -20.86 19.23
N LEU A 290 16.40 -21.92 18.67
CA LEU A 290 16.50 -22.24 17.25
C LEU A 290 16.11 -23.71 17.03
N SER A 291 15.02 -24.16 17.66
CA SER A 291 14.55 -25.54 17.63
C SER A 291 13.46 -25.77 16.59
N ASN A 292 13.30 -27.00 16.11
CA ASN A 292 12.33 -27.40 15.08
C ASN A 292 12.57 -26.72 13.71
N ASN A 293 13.76 -26.16 13.46
CA ASN A 293 14.15 -25.63 12.17
C ASN A 293 14.63 -26.80 11.31
N PHE A 294 13.68 -27.62 10.84
CA PHE A 294 13.92 -28.94 10.20
C PHE A 294 14.77 -28.94 8.92
N HIS A 295 15.26 -27.79 8.46
CA HIS A 295 16.20 -27.67 7.34
C HIS A 295 17.52 -26.95 7.70
N LEU A 296 17.68 -26.51 8.95
CA LEU A 296 18.88 -25.85 9.47
C LEU A 296 20.03 -26.87 9.56
N ARG A 297 21.02 -26.72 8.68
CA ARG A 297 22.12 -27.67 8.48
C ARG A 297 23.44 -27.23 9.07
N ASP A 298 23.67 -25.93 9.13
CA ASP A 298 24.93 -25.35 9.59
C ASP A 298 24.71 -24.04 10.34
N ILE A 299 25.56 -23.80 11.34
CA ILE A 299 25.67 -22.56 12.09
C ILE A 299 27.14 -22.17 12.00
N ASP A 300 27.44 -21.04 11.37
CA ASP A 300 28.81 -20.59 11.15
C ASP A 300 29.54 -20.41 12.50
N ARG A 301 30.81 -20.83 12.55
CA ARG A 301 31.66 -20.73 13.75
C ARG A 301 31.84 -19.29 14.27
N GLU A 302 31.64 -18.28 13.42
CA GLU A 302 31.71 -16.85 13.77
C GLU A 302 30.30 -16.24 13.93
N ALA A 303 29.22 -17.02 14.01
CA ALA A 303 27.85 -16.52 14.19
C ALA A 303 27.65 -15.68 15.47
N PHE A 304 28.47 -15.91 16.51
CA PHE A 304 28.44 -15.16 17.77
C PHE A 304 29.73 -14.34 17.97
N ALA A 305 29.62 -13.23 18.72
CA ALA A 305 30.78 -12.48 19.17
C ALA A 305 31.60 -13.28 20.22
N ALA A 306 32.93 -13.17 20.18
CA ALA A 306 33.85 -13.92 21.04
C ALA A 306 33.70 -13.66 22.57
N ASN A 307 32.94 -12.64 22.95
CA ASN A 307 32.62 -12.26 24.33
C ASN A 307 31.18 -12.57 24.76
N GLN A 308 30.41 -13.35 23.97
CA GLN A 308 28.99 -13.60 24.19
C GLN A 308 28.71 -14.27 25.56
N THR A 309 27.60 -13.92 26.20
CA THR A 309 27.19 -14.39 27.54
C THR A 309 25.90 -15.19 27.52
N LEU A 310 25.77 -16.11 26.57
CA LEU A 310 24.59 -16.97 26.44
C LEU A 310 24.52 -17.96 27.62
N GLU A 311 23.33 -18.09 28.21
CA GLU A 311 23.03 -18.89 29.41
C GLU A 311 22.08 -20.06 29.07
N GLU A 312 21.19 -19.90 28.10
CA GLU A 312 20.29 -20.95 27.61
C GLU A 312 20.35 -21.06 26.08
N PHE A 313 20.52 -22.28 25.56
CA PHE A 313 20.54 -22.53 24.11
C PHE A 313 19.75 -23.78 23.73
N TYR A 314 18.80 -23.63 22.81
CA TYR A 314 17.90 -24.71 22.36
C TYR A 314 18.02 -24.94 20.85
N LEU A 315 18.61 -26.07 20.46
CA LEU A 315 18.87 -26.55 19.10
C LEU A 315 18.16 -27.91 18.82
N ASN A 316 17.07 -28.22 19.50
CA ASN A 316 16.37 -29.50 19.32
C ASN A 316 15.72 -29.61 17.93
N ASN A 317 15.70 -30.80 17.33
CA ASN A 317 14.97 -31.12 16.09
C ASN A 317 15.42 -30.29 14.85
N ASN A 318 16.71 -30.30 14.51
CA ASN A 318 17.25 -29.66 13.29
C ASN A 318 18.02 -30.67 12.41
N GLU A 319 18.55 -30.23 11.25
CA GLU A 319 19.40 -31.04 10.36
C GLU A 319 20.92 -30.84 10.61
N LEU A 320 21.32 -30.44 11.84
CA LEU A 320 22.71 -30.14 12.19
C LEU A 320 23.57 -31.42 12.23
N PHE A 321 24.59 -31.47 11.38
CA PHE A 321 25.53 -32.61 11.28
C PHE A 321 26.86 -32.40 12.04
N LYS A 322 27.15 -31.18 12.47
CA LYS A 322 28.34 -30.78 13.22
C LYS A 322 28.02 -29.60 14.16
N LEU A 323 28.90 -29.34 15.12
CA LEU A 323 28.89 -28.13 15.94
C LEU A 323 30.34 -27.77 16.27
N ASP A 324 30.80 -26.57 15.90
CA ASP A 324 32.21 -26.17 16.05
C ASP A 324 32.49 -25.74 17.50
N PHE A 325 33.57 -26.26 18.11
CA PHE A 325 33.90 -25.94 19.50
C PHE A 325 34.17 -24.45 19.74
N LYS A 326 34.50 -23.66 18.71
CA LYS A 326 34.74 -22.22 18.82
C LYS A 326 33.47 -21.36 18.82
N LEU A 327 32.31 -21.93 18.51
CA LEU A 327 31.06 -21.20 18.30
C LEU A 327 30.63 -20.36 19.52
N LEU A 328 30.84 -20.87 20.74
CA LEU A 328 30.40 -20.25 21.99
C LEU A 328 31.37 -20.54 23.15
N PRO A 329 31.42 -19.68 24.19
CA PRO A 329 32.07 -20.01 25.46
C PRO A 329 31.17 -20.94 26.31
N TRP A 330 31.15 -22.24 25.96
CA TRP A 330 30.26 -23.28 26.50
C TRP A 330 30.12 -23.34 28.03
N SER A 331 31.13 -22.91 28.78
CA SER A 331 31.12 -22.87 30.26
C SER A 331 30.18 -21.81 30.86
N LYS A 332 29.52 -21.00 30.03
CA LYS A 332 28.47 -20.06 30.43
C LYS A 332 27.05 -20.63 30.38
N LEU A 333 26.84 -21.76 29.70
CA LEU A 333 25.50 -22.34 29.56
C LEU A 333 25.04 -23.02 30.86
N HIS A 334 23.84 -22.65 31.29
CA HIS A 334 23.05 -23.27 32.34
C HIS A 334 22.04 -24.28 31.78
N ILE A 335 21.55 -24.07 30.55
CA ILE A 335 20.69 -25.00 29.83
C ILE A 335 21.22 -25.19 28.41
N PHE A 336 21.42 -26.43 27.97
CA PHE A 336 21.77 -26.73 26.58
C PHE A 336 21.06 -27.99 26.08
N GLU A 337 20.09 -27.79 25.21
CA GLU A 337 19.22 -28.82 24.62
C GLU A 337 19.46 -28.91 23.11
N PHE A 338 19.92 -30.06 22.62
CA PHE A 338 20.31 -30.24 21.21
C PHE A 338 20.03 -31.65 20.66
N LYS A 339 18.99 -32.33 21.17
CA LYS A 339 18.60 -33.68 20.72
C LYS A 339 17.93 -33.67 19.35
N ASN A 340 17.81 -34.86 18.75
CA ASN A 340 17.21 -35.07 17.43
C ASN A 340 17.90 -34.22 16.35
N ASN A 341 19.21 -34.42 16.20
CA ASN A 341 20.06 -33.84 15.17
C ASN A 341 20.98 -34.94 14.60
N PRO A 342 21.25 -34.97 13.29
CA PRO A 342 22.07 -35.99 12.64
C PRO A 342 23.59 -35.76 12.83
N PHE A 343 24.04 -35.56 14.07
CA PHE A 343 25.44 -35.23 14.37
C PHE A 343 26.41 -36.38 14.04
N ASP A 344 27.53 -36.07 13.36
CA ASP A 344 28.71 -36.96 13.29
C ASP A 344 29.51 -36.84 14.60
N CYS A 345 29.87 -37.95 15.24
CA CYS A 345 30.69 -37.91 16.47
C CYS A 345 32.09 -37.35 16.18
N SER A 346 32.44 -36.24 16.83
CA SER A 346 33.64 -35.45 16.51
C SER A 346 34.43 -35.04 17.76
N CYS A 347 35.66 -34.55 17.54
CA CYS A 347 36.46 -33.96 18.61
C CYS A 347 35.82 -32.67 19.16
N ASP A 348 35.14 -31.88 18.33
CA ASP A 348 34.43 -30.69 18.77
C ASP A 348 33.31 -31.05 19.75
N LEU A 349 32.45 -32.03 19.44
CA LEU A 349 31.42 -32.49 20.38
C LEU A 349 32.00 -32.98 21.70
N TYR A 350 33.11 -33.75 21.66
CA TYR A 350 33.83 -34.14 22.87
C TYR A 350 34.32 -32.93 23.69
N ASN A 351 34.98 -31.96 23.06
CA ASN A 351 35.47 -30.75 23.71
C ASN A 351 34.33 -29.88 24.27
N ILE A 352 33.19 -29.80 23.56
CA ILE A 352 31.96 -29.16 24.06
C ILE A 352 31.53 -29.85 25.35
N THR A 353 31.36 -31.18 25.37
CA THR A 353 30.91 -31.88 26.58
C THR A 353 31.85 -31.75 27.79
N LEU A 354 33.14 -31.54 27.55
CA LEU A 354 34.13 -31.27 28.59
C LEU A 354 34.10 -29.81 29.11
N ALA A 355 33.59 -28.87 28.31
CA ALA A 355 33.55 -27.44 28.61
C ALA A 355 32.22 -26.93 29.18
N LEU A 356 31.13 -27.69 29.07
CA LEU A 356 29.84 -27.39 29.70
C LEU A 356 29.95 -27.36 31.24
N SER A 357 29.06 -26.62 31.91
CA SER A 357 28.99 -26.61 33.38
C SER A 357 28.65 -28.00 33.95
N LYS A 358 29.09 -28.28 35.18
CA LYS A 358 28.71 -29.51 35.91
C LYS A 358 27.25 -29.51 36.32
N ASP A 359 26.70 -28.33 36.58
CA ASP A 359 25.34 -28.09 37.06
C ASP A 359 24.38 -27.78 35.90
N ILE A 360 24.73 -28.18 34.66
CA ILE A 360 23.96 -27.88 33.46
C ILE A 360 22.68 -28.73 33.36
N ILE A 361 21.56 -28.07 33.08
CA ILE A 361 20.27 -28.72 32.84
C ILE A 361 20.25 -29.24 31.40
N ARG A 362 19.95 -30.54 31.25
CA ARG A 362 19.96 -31.28 29.98
C ARG A 362 19.10 -32.54 30.07
N SER A 363 18.51 -32.97 28.97
CA SER A 363 17.76 -34.22 28.85
C SER A 363 18.65 -35.46 29.10
N GLU A 364 18.27 -36.30 30.07
CA GLU A 364 19.06 -37.49 30.48
C GLU A 364 19.06 -38.61 29.43
N ASP A 365 17.96 -38.79 28.67
CA ASP A 365 17.89 -39.73 27.55
C ASP A 365 18.90 -39.39 26.42
N GLY A 366 19.35 -38.13 26.39
CA GLY A 366 20.56 -37.68 25.70
C GLY A 366 20.40 -37.26 24.24
N PRO A 367 21.26 -36.36 23.73
CA PRO A 367 21.52 -36.18 22.31
C PRO A 367 22.55 -37.21 21.83
N TYR A 368 22.35 -37.73 20.62
CA TYR A 368 23.15 -38.79 20.02
C TYR A 368 23.96 -38.27 18.84
N CYS A 369 25.08 -38.93 18.55
CA CYS A 369 25.86 -38.75 17.32
C CYS A 369 26.21 -40.11 16.70
N MET A 370 26.51 -40.15 15.41
CA MET A 370 26.94 -41.35 14.69
C MET A 370 28.46 -41.53 14.81
N ASP A 371 28.93 -42.69 15.29
CA ASP A 371 30.35 -43.02 15.31
C ASP A 371 30.87 -43.27 13.87
N PRO A 372 31.73 -42.40 13.30
CA PRO A 372 32.22 -42.56 11.94
C PRO A 372 33.05 -43.85 11.72
N ARG A 373 33.43 -44.59 12.77
CA ARG A 373 34.08 -45.91 12.67
C ARG A 373 33.08 -47.06 12.49
N THR A 374 31.92 -46.99 13.14
CA THR A 374 31.00 -48.14 13.30
C THR A 374 29.59 -47.93 12.78
N ASP A 375 29.23 -46.69 12.40
CA ASP A 375 27.90 -46.27 11.96
C ASP A 375 26.80 -46.65 12.98
N ARG A 376 27.12 -46.45 14.26
CA ARG A 376 26.22 -46.64 15.40
C ARG A 376 26.06 -45.33 16.15
N GLU A 377 24.87 -45.12 16.71
CA GLU A 377 24.58 -44.02 17.61
C GLU A 377 25.37 -44.17 18.93
N MET A 378 25.93 -43.06 19.41
CA MET A 378 26.54 -42.91 20.72
C MET A 378 25.98 -41.66 21.40
N GLN A 379 25.65 -41.76 22.68
CA GLN A 379 25.24 -40.60 23.48
C GLN A 379 26.41 -39.61 23.63
N ILE A 380 26.21 -38.37 23.20
CA ILE A 380 27.27 -37.36 23.11
C ILE A 380 27.92 -37.09 24.48
N PHE A 381 27.13 -37.06 25.55
CA PHE A 381 27.62 -36.81 26.92
C PHE A 381 28.49 -37.92 27.52
N TYR A 382 28.66 -39.06 26.84
CA TYR A 382 29.55 -40.16 27.26
C TYR A 382 30.71 -40.41 26.28
N LEU A 383 30.96 -39.47 25.35
CA LEU A 383 32.11 -39.49 24.45
C LEU A 383 33.44 -39.52 25.22
N LYS A 384 34.44 -40.15 24.59
CA LYS A 384 35.81 -40.32 25.10
C LYS A 384 36.81 -39.77 24.10
N SER A 385 38.01 -39.44 24.58
CA SER A 385 39.05 -38.77 23.79
C SER A 385 39.57 -39.56 22.59
N ASP A 386 39.27 -40.86 22.47
CA ASP A 386 39.59 -41.65 21.29
C ASP A 386 38.84 -41.18 20.04
N ILE A 387 37.69 -40.50 20.17
CA ILE A 387 36.98 -39.91 19.03
C ILE A 387 37.80 -38.79 18.36
N CYS A 388 38.65 -38.08 19.11
CA CYS A 388 39.50 -37.03 18.55
C CYS A 388 40.60 -37.55 17.61
N SER A 389 40.88 -38.86 17.63
CA SER A 389 41.81 -39.51 16.70
C SER A 389 41.14 -39.94 15.38
N VAL A 390 39.84 -39.67 15.20
CA VAL A 390 39.05 -40.15 14.07
C VAL A 390 38.63 -38.98 13.17
N LYS A 391 38.82 -39.12 11.85
CA LYS A 391 38.20 -38.23 10.87
C LYS A 391 36.74 -38.65 10.61
N SER A 392 35.82 -37.69 10.67
CA SER A 392 34.40 -37.93 10.41
C SER A 392 34.13 -38.36 8.96
N LYS A 393 33.07 -39.14 8.74
CA LYS A 393 32.66 -39.60 7.39
C LYS A 393 32.03 -38.45 6.59
N HIS A 394 31.25 -37.59 7.23
CA HIS A 394 30.80 -36.36 6.58
C HIS A 394 31.96 -35.39 6.32
N VAL A 395 32.96 -35.29 7.19
CA VAL A 395 34.16 -34.48 6.97
C VAL A 395 34.97 -34.97 5.76
N THR A 396 35.12 -36.27 5.49
CA THR A 396 35.78 -36.68 4.23
C THR A 396 34.90 -36.42 2.99
N ARG A 397 33.57 -36.33 3.14
CA ARG A 397 32.67 -35.92 2.06
C ARG A 397 32.66 -34.39 1.86
N THR A 398 32.76 -33.57 2.90
CA THR A 398 32.90 -32.12 2.76
C THR A 398 34.33 -31.69 2.45
N GLU A 399 35.37 -32.33 2.98
CA GLU A 399 36.76 -32.13 2.51
C GLU A 399 36.88 -32.53 1.03
N SER A 400 36.25 -33.64 0.58
CA SER A 400 36.28 -33.98 -0.85
C SER A 400 35.33 -33.14 -1.71
N ILE A 401 34.20 -32.63 -1.19
CA ILE A 401 33.33 -31.70 -1.93
C ILE A 401 33.89 -30.27 -1.92
N GLU A 402 34.52 -29.79 -0.86
CA GLU A 402 35.26 -28.52 -0.84
C GLU A 402 36.59 -28.62 -1.58
N TYR A 403 37.26 -29.77 -1.61
CA TYR A 403 38.41 -29.99 -2.50
C TYR A 403 37.94 -30.16 -3.94
N GLN A 404 36.81 -30.80 -4.23
CA GLN A 404 36.25 -30.82 -5.59
C GLN A 404 35.67 -29.46 -5.99
N PHE A 405 35.06 -28.66 -5.11
CA PHE A 405 34.64 -27.29 -5.41
C PHE A 405 35.79 -26.32 -5.41
N SER A 406 36.86 -26.52 -4.63
CA SER A 406 38.07 -25.68 -4.70
C SER A 406 38.93 -26.07 -5.88
N VAL A 407 39.03 -27.35 -6.24
CA VAL A 407 39.67 -27.78 -7.50
C VAL A 407 38.79 -27.44 -8.69
N VAL A 408 37.45 -27.49 -8.64
CA VAL A 408 36.59 -27.01 -9.73
C VAL A 408 36.55 -25.48 -9.77
N ARG A 409 36.63 -24.75 -8.66
CA ARG A 409 36.70 -23.27 -8.64
C ARG A 409 38.08 -22.77 -9.02
N ILE A 410 39.15 -23.40 -8.55
CA ILE A 410 40.53 -23.12 -8.99
C ILE A 410 40.71 -23.60 -10.43
N SER A 411 40.18 -24.75 -10.85
CA SER A 411 40.22 -25.16 -12.27
C SER A 411 39.25 -24.36 -13.12
N LEU A 412 38.17 -23.75 -12.63
CA LEU A 412 37.34 -22.79 -13.39
C LEU A 412 37.96 -21.40 -13.40
N ILE A 413 38.72 -21.01 -12.38
CA ILE A 413 39.52 -19.77 -12.36
C ILE A 413 40.78 -19.94 -13.22
N VAL A 414 41.44 -21.09 -13.19
CA VAL A 414 42.59 -21.41 -14.02
C VAL A 414 42.14 -21.73 -15.45
N LEU A 415 41.00 -22.39 -15.67
CA LEU A 415 40.41 -22.54 -17.01
C LEU A 415 39.82 -21.22 -17.50
N SER A 416 39.26 -20.34 -16.66
CA SER A 416 38.83 -19.00 -17.12
C SER A 416 40.01 -18.07 -17.34
N VAL A 417 41.10 -18.15 -16.57
CA VAL A 417 42.36 -17.43 -16.83
C VAL A 417 43.10 -18.03 -18.02
N ILE A 418 43.07 -19.35 -18.24
CA ILE A 418 43.62 -19.99 -19.45
C ILE A 418 42.73 -19.69 -20.65
N LEU A 419 41.40 -19.69 -20.54
CA LEU A 419 40.49 -19.28 -21.61
C LEU A 419 40.57 -17.77 -21.86
N MET A 420 40.81 -16.95 -20.83
CA MET A 420 41.04 -15.51 -20.96
C MET A 420 42.42 -15.23 -21.54
N MET A 421 43.46 -16.01 -21.22
CA MET A 421 44.79 -15.91 -21.83
C MET A 421 44.83 -16.52 -23.23
N ILE A 422 44.06 -17.58 -23.51
CA ILE A 422 43.84 -18.10 -24.87
C ILE A 422 42.98 -17.13 -25.66
N ALA A 423 41.98 -16.47 -25.07
CA ALA A 423 41.21 -15.41 -25.71
C ALA A 423 42.04 -14.15 -25.89
N LEU A 424 42.95 -13.80 -24.97
CA LEU A 424 43.87 -12.67 -25.09
C LEU A 424 44.95 -12.98 -26.12
N VAL A 425 45.48 -14.20 -26.18
CA VAL A 425 46.41 -14.65 -27.23
C VAL A 425 45.69 -14.80 -28.56
N ALA A 426 44.43 -15.27 -28.59
CA ALA A 426 43.60 -15.34 -29.81
C ALA A 426 43.03 -13.98 -30.21
N ALA A 427 43.01 -12.97 -29.32
CA ALA A 427 42.72 -11.57 -29.59
C ALA A 427 43.98 -10.76 -29.85
N VAL A 428 45.19 -11.20 -29.48
CA VAL A 428 46.47 -10.60 -29.85
C VAL A 428 46.94 -11.16 -31.19
N LEU A 429 46.95 -12.49 -31.37
CA LEU A 429 47.00 -13.12 -32.69
C LEU A 429 45.78 -12.71 -33.51
N GLY A 430 44.63 -12.51 -32.88
CA GLY A 430 43.42 -11.93 -33.47
C GLY A 430 43.69 -10.53 -33.99
N VAL A 431 44.20 -9.61 -33.18
CA VAL A 431 44.56 -8.23 -33.56
C VAL A 431 45.76 -8.18 -34.50
N ILE A 432 46.69 -9.13 -34.48
CA ILE A 432 47.80 -9.23 -35.45
C ILE A 432 47.29 -9.75 -36.80
N LYS A 433 46.42 -10.77 -36.80
CA LYS A 433 45.75 -11.30 -38.00
C LYS A 433 44.73 -10.30 -38.54
N TYR A 434 44.03 -9.56 -37.69
CA TYR A 434 43.09 -8.49 -38.00
C TYR A 434 43.82 -7.23 -38.49
N ARG A 435 44.95 -6.82 -37.90
CA ARG A 435 45.80 -5.75 -38.47
C ARG A 435 46.51 -6.16 -39.76
N ARG A 436 46.68 -7.47 -40.03
CA ARG A 436 47.07 -8.00 -41.35
C ARG A 436 45.88 -8.15 -42.32
N TYR A 437 44.67 -8.37 -41.81
CA TYR A 437 43.44 -8.57 -42.59
C TYR A 437 42.79 -7.25 -42.98
N GLN A 438 42.59 -6.30 -42.05
CA GLN A 438 42.23 -4.90 -42.33
C GLN A 438 43.17 -4.22 -43.34
N ARG A 439 44.41 -4.71 -43.48
CA ARG A 439 45.40 -4.22 -44.47
C ARG A 439 45.26 -4.86 -45.85
N ASN A 440 44.54 -5.98 -45.97
CA ASN A 440 44.44 -6.82 -47.18
C ASN A 440 43.00 -7.15 -47.62
N MET A 441 41.98 -6.93 -46.79
CA MET A 441 40.56 -7.09 -47.09
C MET A 441 39.74 -5.98 -46.43
N SER A 442 39.15 -5.13 -47.26
CA SER A 442 37.96 -4.34 -46.92
C SER A 442 36.73 -5.27 -46.84
N TYR A 443 35.65 -4.79 -46.20
CA TYR A 443 34.36 -5.48 -46.03
C TYR A 443 34.38 -6.71 -45.09
N PRO A 444 33.21 -7.21 -44.65
CA PRO A 444 32.10 -6.44 -44.04
C PRO A 444 31.59 -7.11 -42.75
N TYR A 445 30.80 -6.39 -41.94
CA TYR A 445 29.54 -6.88 -41.31
C TYR A 445 28.95 -5.78 -40.41
N ALA A 446 28.19 -4.88 -41.04
CA ALA A 446 27.32 -3.93 -40.34
C ALA A 446 26.00 -3.86 -41.13
N THR A 447 25.11 -4.83 -40.92
CA THR A 447 23.73 -4.75 -41.41
C THR A 447 22.99 -3.70 -40.60
N GLN A 448 23.06 -2.46 -41.07
CA GLN A 448 22.47 -1.30 -40.42
C GLN A 448 20.94 -1.45 -40.34
N ILE A 449 20.42 -1.73 -39.14
CA ILE A 449 19.14 -1.16 -38.73
C ILE A 449 19.44 0.33 -38.50
N ALA A 450 19.40 1.10 -39.57
CA ALA A 450 19.65 2.53 -39.50
C ALA A 450 18.48 3.22 -38.79
N CYS A 451 18.76 3.76 -37.61
CA CYS A 451 17.91 4.80 -37.04
C CYS A 451 17.90 6.00 -38.01
N GLY A 452 16.76 6.66 -38.15
CA GLY A 452 16.71 7.96 -38.83
C GLY A 452 17.54 8.95 -38.03
N TYR A 453 18.11 9.97 -38.69
CA TYR A 453 18.74 11.07 -37.97
C TYR A 453 18.49 12.40 -38.65
N SER A 454 18.47 13.46 -37.85
CA SER A 454 18.40 14.85 -38.28
C SER A 454 19.38 15.65 -37.43
N ASP A 455 20.26 16.41 -38.06
CA ASP A 455 21.28 17.24 -37.40
C ASP A 455 21.11 18.69 -37.83
N ASN A 456 21.13 19.61 -36.88
CA ASN A 456 21.09 21.06 -37.11
C ASN A 456 22.38 21.78 -36.64
N GLY A 457 23.41 21.03 -36.24
CA GLY A 457 24.68 21.53 -35.71
C GLY A 457 24.70 21.85 -34.21
N GLN A 458 23.54 21.84 -33.54
CA GLN A 458 23.39 22.02 -32.08
C GLN A 458 22.70 20.82 -31.40
N THR A 459 21.87 20.10 -32.15
CA THR A 459 21.15 18.91 -31.73
C THR A 459 21.09 17.88 -32.84
N LEU A 460 21.53 16.67 -32.53
CA LEU A 460 21.33 15.45 -33.31
C LEU A 460 20.10 14.72 -32.77
N THR A 461 19.00 14.74 -33.52
CA THR A 461 17.83 13.91 -33.25
C THR A 461 18.02 12.54 -33.90
N LEU A 462 17.86 11.46 -33.13
CA LEU A 462 18.05 10.07 -33.53
C LEU A 462 16.74 9.29 -33.36
N ASP A 463 16.15 8.84 -34.46
CA ASP A 463 14.90 8.08 -34.50
C ASP A 463 15.16 6.58 -34.73
N CYS A 464 15.26 5.85 -33.62
CA CYS A 464 15.30 4.39 -33.54
C CYS A 464 13.91 3.77 -33.29
N SER A 465 12.82 4.53 -33.45
CA SER A 465 11.45 4.08 -33.17
C SER A 465 10.94 3.08 -34.21
N LYS A 466 10.14 2.08 -33.79
CA LYS A 466 9.51 1.08 -34.69
C LYS A 466 10.53 0.33 -35.56
N LYS A 467 11.70 0.00 -35.00
CA LYS A 467 12.81 -0.69 -35.69
C LYS A 467 13.03 -2.14 -35.24
N ASN A 468 12.20 -2.65 -34.32
CA ASN A 468 12.33 -3.96 -33.67
C ASN A 468 13.63 -4.14 -32.87
N PHE A 469 14.08 -3.09 -32.16
CA PHE A 469 15.14 -3.24 -31.17
C PHE A 469 14.67 -4.13 -30.01
N ILE A 470 15.51 -5.10 -29.66
CA ILE A 470 15.37 -5.97 -28.46
C ILE A 470 16.43 -5.67 -27.40
N HIS A 471 17.42 -4.84 -27.72
CA HIS A 471 18.48 -4.35 -26.86
C HIS A 471 18.77 -2.88 -27.20
N MET A 472 19.36 -2.13 -26.27
CA MET A 472 19.81 -0.76 -26.53
C MET A 472 21.01 -0.71 -27.49
N LEU A 473 21.34 0.49 -27.99
CA LEU A 473 22.55 0.70 -28.79
C LEU A 473 23.79 0.30 -27.98
N ALA A 474 24.80 -0.29 -28.63
CA ALA A 474 26.09 -0.57 -28.00
C ALA A 474 26.96 0.68 -27.80
N ALA A 475 26.70 1.75 -28.57
CA ALA A 475 27.35 3.05 -28.45
C ALA A 475 26.47 4.14 -29.08
N TRP A 476 26.58 5.37 -28.59
CA TRP A 476 25.96 6.55 -29.20
C TRP A 476 26.73 6.98 -30.46
N PRO A 477 26.08 7.62 -31.44
CA PRO A 477 26.77 8.21 -32.59
C PRO A 477 27.77 9.30 -32.12
N PRO A 478 29.01 9.34 -32.66
CA PRO A 478 30.00 10.33 -32.25
C PRO A 478 29.58 11.71 -32.74
N HIS A 479 29.30 12.63 -31.80
CA HIS A 479 28.83 13.98 -32.11
C HIS A 479 29.32 14.99 -31.07
N ASN A 480 29.50 16.24 -31.49
CA ASN A 480 29.95 17.35 -30.64
C ASN A 480 28.79 18.21 -30.12
N ALA A 481 27.55 17.80 -30.38
CA ALA A 481 26.34 18.53 -30.02
C ALA A 481 25.35 17.63 -29.26
N THR A 482 24.28 18.21 -28.73
CA THR A 482 23.31 17.48 -27.89
C THR A 482 22.60 16.38 -28.67
N ILE A 483 22.25 15.28 -28.03
CA ILE A 483 21.54 14.14 -28.64
C ILE A 483 20.16 14.00 -28.03
N LYS A 484 19.14 13.93 -28.88
CA LYS A 484 17.77 13.53 -28.54
C LYS A 484 17.48 12.19 -29.19
N ALA A 485 17.10 11.16 -28.45
CA ALA A 485 16.97 9.81 -28.99
C ALA A 485 15.62 9.16 -28.66
N SER A 486 14.92 8.69 -29.70
CA SER A 486 13.69 7.91 -29.56
C SER A 486 13.91 6.45 -29.91
N PHE A 487 13.52 5.58 -28.99
CA PHE A 487 13.44 4.13 -29.12
C PHE A 487 12.00 3.64 -29.00
N ALA A 488 11.01 4.53 -29.13
CA ALA A 488 9.62 4.18 -28.89
C ALA A 488 9.09 3.06 -29.81
N TYR A 489 8.11 2.29 -29.32
CA TYR A 489 7.48 1.18 -30.05
C TYR A 489 8.51 0.12 -30.52
N ASN A 490 9.29 -0.39 -29.59
CA ASN A 490 10.24 -1.49 -29.77
C ASN A 490 9.95 -2.61 -28.73
N TYR A 491 10.76 -3.66 -28.66
CA TYR A 491 10.51 -4.83 -27.80
C TYR A 491 11.71 -5.14 -26.91
N LEU A 492 12.14 -4.14 -26.12
CA LEU A 492 13.33 -4.23 -25.27
C LEU A 492 13.14 -5.23 -24.11
N GLY A 493 11.96 -5.26 -23.48
CA GLY A 493 11.68 -6.17 -22.35
C GLY A 493 12.33 -5.75 -21.02
N HIS A 494 13.60 -5.39 -21.05
CA HIS A 494 14.38 -4.89 -19.90
C HIS A 494 15.26 -3.70 -20.32
N LEU A 495 15.34 -2.67 -19.49
CA LEU A 495 16.21 -1.52 -19.75
C LEU A 495 17.61 -1.82 -19.20
N GLN A 496 18.55 -2.06 -20.10
CA GLN A 496 19.95 -2.24 -19.75
C GLN A 496 20.66 -0.91 -19.51
N LYS A 497 21.80 -0.97 -18.83
CA LYS A 497 22.69 0.18 -18.65
C LYS A 497 23.05 0.85 -19.98
N LEU A 498 22.77 2.15 -20.07
CA LEU A 498 22.99 2.95 -21.27
C LEU A 498 24.50 3.07 -21.59
N PRO A 499 24.89 3.25 -22.87
CA PRO A 499 26.27 3.56 -23.20
C PRO A 499 26.71 4.92 -22.63
N PRO A 500 27.98 5.09 -22.20
CA PRO A 500 28.45 6.34 -21.62
C PRO A 500 28.31 7.54 -22.56
N THR A 501 27.78 8.66 -22.06
CA THR A 501 27.69 9.92 -22.81
C THR A 501 27.37 11.13 -21.92
N GLU A 502 27.91 12.29 -22.29
CA GLU A 502 27.52 13.60 -21.76
C GLU A 502 26.60 14.37 -22.75
N ALA A 503 26.41 13.86 -23.97
CA ALA A 503 25.68 14.56 -25.03
C ALA A 503 24.17 14.30 -25.02
N VAL A 504 23.71 13.14 -24.53
CA VAL A 504 22.28 12.79 -24.54
C VAL A 504 21.52 13.59 -23.48
N VAL A 505 20.48 14.30 -23.91
CA VAL A 505 19.62 15.15 -23.08
C VAL A 505 18.15 14.68 -23.04
N GLU A 506 17.75 13.82 -23.97
CA GLU A 506 16.36 13.36 -24.12
C GLU A 506 16.35 11.90 -24.57
N ILE A 507 15.62 11.06 -23.84
CA ILE A 507 15.43 9.64 -24.17
C ILE A 507 13.93 9.30 -24.12
N ILE A 508 13.42 8.80 -25.24
CA ILE A 508 12.04 8.32 -25.37
C ILE A 508 12.06 6.79 -25.47
N LEU A 509 11.51 6.11 -24.49
CA LEU A 509 11.46 4.65 -24.32
C LEU A 509 10.02 4.14 -24.15
N SER A 510 9.02 4.90 -24.59
CA SER A 510 7.62 4.51 -24.49
C SER A 510 7.21 3.38 -25.44
N ASN A 511 6.22 2.57 -25.04
CA ASN A 511 5.80 1.39 -25.80
C ASN A 511 6.97 0.41 -26.08
N CYS A 512 7.91 0.24 -25.14
CA CYS A 512 9.06 -0.66 -25.28
C CYS A 512 8.87 -2.05 -24.64
N ASN A 513 7.68 -2.32 -24.07
CA ASN A 513 7.37 -3.53 -23.31
C ASN A 513 8.35 -3.76 -22.13
N LEU A 514 8.85 -2.68 -21.52
CA LEU A 514 9.78 -2.74 -20.39
C LEU A 514 9.07 -3.26 -19.14
N LYS A 515 9.60 -4.34 -18.56
CA LYS A 515 9.16 -4.95 -17.29
C LYS A 515 10.18 -4.84 -16.17
N VAL A 516 11.45 -4.67 -16.53
CA VAL A 516 12.58 -4.65 -15.59
C VAL A 516 13.51 -3.50 -15.94
N LEU A 517 13.98 -2.79 -14.91
CA LEU A 517 15.04 -1.78 -15.04
C LEU A 517 16.30 -2.33 -14.36
N GLU A 518 17.40 -2.50 -15.10
CA GLU A 518 18.66 -2.95 -14.49
C GLU A 518 19.15 -1.90 -13.46
N PRO A 519 19.73 -2.30 -12.31
CA PRO A 519 20.19 -1.35 -11.30
C PRO A 519 21.24 -0.36 -11.84
N GLY A 520 20.95 0.94 -11.71
CA GLY A 520 21.79 2.02 -12.22
C GLY A 520 21.86 2.07 -13.76
N PRO A 521 20.72 2.17 -14.48
CA PRO A 521 20.74 2.20 -15.93
C PRO A 521 21.29 3.53 -16.48
N PHE A 522 21.22 4.60 -15.67
CA PHE A 522 21.69 5.95 -15.97
C PHE A 522 23.08 6.29 -15.36
N ASP A 523 23.72 5.33 -14.68
CA ASP A 523 25.05 5.44 -14.03
C ASP A 523 26.22 5.87 -14.95
N THR A 524 25.99 6.07 -16.25
CA THR A 524 27.01 6.57 -17.19
C THR A 524 26.51 7.71 -18.09
N THR A 525 25.38 8.32 -17.73
CA THR A 525 24.71 9.40 -18.47
C THR A 525 24.36 10.54 -17.51
N VAL A 526 25.06 11.67 -17.60
CA VAL A 526 24.90 12.81 -16.65
C VAL A 526 23.71 13.71 -17.00
N ASN A 527 23.55 14.00 -18.30
CA ASN A 527 22.84 15.19 -18.76
C ASN A 527 21.40 14.95 -19.28
N ILE A 528 20.81 13.78 -18.99
CA ILE A 528 19.43 13.48 -19.37
C ILE A 528 18.50 14.44 -18.63
N LYS A 529 17.73 15.24 -19.38
CA LYS A 529 16.74 16.21 -18.89
C LYS A 529 15.31 15.70 -19.04
N PHE A 530 15.03 14.98 -20.11
CA PHE A 530 13.72 14.38 -20.38
C PHE A 530 13.86 12.86 -20.54
N LEU A 531 13.03 12.12 -19.83
CA LEU A 531 12.95 10.66 -19.89
C LEU A 531 11.47 10.22 -19.97
N ASP A 532 11.09 9.61 -21.09
CA ASP A 532 9.78 9.00 -21.26
C ASP A 532 9.87 7.48 -21.17
N LEU A 533 9.22 6.91 -20.14
CA LEU A 533 9.06 5.48 -19.89
C LEU A 533 7.57 5.06 -19.97
N SER A 534 6.71 5.87 -20.59
CA SER A 534 5.26 5.64 -20.63
C SER A 534 4.84 4.41 -21.45
N HIS A 535 3.61 3.90 -21.26
CA HIS A 535 3.08 2.76 -21.99
C HIS A 535 4.01 1.54 -21.94
N ASN A 536 4.49 1.19 -20.73
CA ASN A 536 5.32 0.03 -20.46
C ASN A 536 4.63 -0.87 -19.43
N LEU A 537 5.35 -1.78 -18.80
CA LEU A 537 4.84 -2.77 -17.82
C LEU A 537 5.69 -2.73 -16.55
N LEU A 538 6.06 -1.51 -16.12
CA LEU A 538 6.87 -1.28 -14.93
C LEU A 538 5.98 -1.34 -13.67
N THR A 539 6.39 -2.12 -12.69
CA THR A 539 5.74 -2.20 -11.37
C THR A 539 6.49 -1.37 -10.33
N SER A 540 5.83 -1.10 -9.20
CA SER A 540 6.39 -0.39 -8.03
C SER A 540 7.76 -0.93 -7.60
N GLU A 541 7.97 -2.25 -7.66
CA GLU A 541 9.23 -2.94 -7.31
C GLU A 541 10.44 -2.45 -8.15
N GLN A 542 10.21 -2.07 -9.41
CA GLN A 542 11.27 -1.62 -10.31
C GLN A 542 11.75 -0.20 -9.98
N LEU A 543 10.90 0.60 -9.34
CA LEU A 543 11.14 2.01 -9.00
C LEU A 543 11.84 2.15 -7.64
N SER A 544 12.91 1.38 -7.45
CA SER A 544 13.74 1.40 -6.24
C SER A 544 14.54 2.71 -6.07
N ALA A 545 14.99 2.98 -4.84
CA ALA A 545 15.91 4.10 -4.50
C ALA A 545 17.25 4.14 -5.28
N GLY A 546 17.53 3.14 -6.13
CA GLY A 546 18.72 3.08 -6.96
C GLY A 546 18.50 3.41 -8.44
N VAL A 547 17.27 3.55 -8.91
CA VAL A 547 16.97 3.53 -10.36
C VAL A 547 17.39 4.81 -11.10
N PHE A 548 17.36 5.98 -10.45
CA PHE A 548 17.74 7.27 -11.05
C PHE A 548 19.13 7.77 -10.66
N LYS A 549 20.05 6.86 -10.27
CA LYS A 549 21.45 7.21 -9.96
C LYS A 549 22.19 7.76 -11.19
N GLY A 550 22.95 8.82 -10.97
CA GLY A 550 23.95 9.33 -11.93
C GLY A 550 25.33 8.72 -11.71
N PRO A 551 26.31 9.07 -12.57
CA PRO A 551 27.64 8.46 -12.55
C PRO A 551 28.40 8.59 -11.22
N TYR A 552 29.28 7.64 -10.97
CA TYR A 552 30.01 7.53 -9.70
C TYR A 552 31.21 8.47 -9.62
N ASN A 553 31.16 9.41 -8.67
CA ASN A 553 32.31 10.21 -8.25
C ASN A 553 33.00 9.50 -7.07
N GLY A 554 33.98 8.64 -7.39
CA GLY A 554 34.59 7.73 -6.42
C GLY A 554 33.57 6.72 -5.90
N ALA A 555 33.35 6.69 -4.57
CA ALA A 555 32.43 5.75 -3.92
C ALA A 555 30.97 6.23 -3.83
N LYS A 556 30.61 7.37 -4.43
CA LYS A 556 29.25 7.95 -4.37
C LYS A 556 28.67 8.16 -5.78
N PRO A 557 27.44 7.69 -6.08
CA PRO A 557 26.72 8.11 -7.28
C PRO A 557 26.36 9.61 -7.18
N THR A 558 26.31 10.27 -8.33
CA THR A 558 25.87 11.67 -8.45
C THR A 558 24.35 11.77 -8.69
N GLU A 559 23.83 12.98 -8.58
CA GLU A 559 22.51 13.34 -9.09
C GLU A 559 22.52 13.40 -10.64
N ILE A 560 21.37 13.18 -11.27
CA ILE A 560 21.15 13.35 -12.71
C ILE A 560 20.43 14.68 -13.01
N ALA A 561 20.67 15.25 -14.19
CA ALA A 561 20.09 16.53 -14.60
C ALA A 561 18.60 16.48 -15.02
N LEU A 562 17.83 15.51 -14.48
CA LEU A 562 16.48 15.19 -14.92
C LEU A 562 15.48 16.28 -14.51
N GLU A 563 14.81 16.87 -15.49
CA GLU A 563 13.80 17.92 -15.33
C GLU A 563 12.38 17.39 -15.60
N GLU A 564 12.24 16.34 -16.41
CA GLU A 564 10.95 15.80 -16.85
C GLU A 564 11.00 14.26 -16.90
N LEU A 565 10.01 13.62 -16.27
CA LEU A 565 9.87 12.17 -16.20
C LEU A 565 8.43 11.76 -16.51
N ASP A 566 8.26 10.93 -17.53
CA ASP A 566 6.99 10.28 -17.84
C ASP A 566 7.03 8.80 -17.46
N LEU A 567 6.12 8.40 -16.57
CA LEU A 567 5.87 7.03 -16.12
C LEU A 567 4.41 6.62 -16.38
N SER A 568 3.67 7.36 -17.21
CA SER A 568 2.25 7.10 -17.44
C SER A 568 1.97 5.77 -18.15
N TYR A 569 0.80 5.19 -17.93
CA TYR A 569 0.40 3.91 -18.54
C TYR A 569 1.41 2.79 -18.24
N ASN A 570 1.62 2.54 -16.94
CA ASN A 570 2.44 1.46 -16.38
C ASN A 570 1.59 0.66 -15.36
N GLN A 571 2.21 -0.03 -14.40
CA GLN A 571 1.54 -0.87 -13.39
C GLN A 571 2.02 -0.50 -11.97
N ILE A 572 2.07 0.80 -11.70
CA ILE A 572 2.65 1.39 -10.48
C ILE A 572 1.52 1.69 -9.49
N HIS A 573 1.60 1.16 -8.27
CA HIS A 573 0.65 1.44 -7.18
C HIS A 573 1.31 2.15 -5.98
N SER A 574 2.64 2.28 -5.96
CA SER A 574 3.42 2.94 -4.91
C SER A 574 4.79 3.37 -5.46
N LEU A 575 5.35 4.46 -4.94
CA LEU A 575 6.71 4.91 -5.22
C LEU A 575 7.59 4.77 -3.97
N HIS A 576 8.69 4.03 -4.06
CA HIS A 576 9.63 3.87 -2.96
C HIS A 576 10.18 5.24 -2.48
N ASN A 577 10.11 5.55 -1.18
CA ASN A 577 10.41 6.87 -0.58
C ASN A 577 11.66 7.62 -1.09
N ASN A 578 12.76 6.92 -1.39
CA ASN A 578 14.02 7.50 -1.89
C ASN A 578 14.20 7.39 -3.43
N VAL A 579 13.17 7.06 -4.22
CA VAL A 579 13.30 6.85 -5.69
C VAL A 579 13.86 8.06 -6.42
N PHE A 580 13.36 9.26 -6.11
CA PHE A 580 13.79 10.52 -6.74
C PHE A 580 14.99 11.19 -6.05
N LYS A 581 15.64 10.52 -5.08
CA LYS A 581 16.79 11.06 -4.31
C LYS A 581 17.92 11.62 -5.18
N PHE A 582 18.10 11.04 -6.37
CA PHE A 582 19.14 11.42 -7.32
C PHE A 582 18.61 12.27 -8.48
N ALA A 583 17.32 12.66 -8.48
CA ALA A 583 16.68 13.52 -9.46
C ALA A 583 16.00 14.76 -8.81
N PRO A 584 16.68 15.53 -7.94
CA PRO A 584 16.08 16.66 -7.19
C PRO A 584 15.68 17.86 -8.08
N HIS A 585 16.07 17.86 -9.35
CA HIS A 585 15.78 18.91 -10.33
C HIS A 585 14.47 18.68 -11.11
N LEU A 586 13.71 17.63 -10.79
CA LEU A 586 12.48 17.28 -11.50
C LEU A 586 11.42 18.39 -11.37
N LYS A 587 10.91 18.85 -12.51
CA LYS A 587 9.91 19.92 -12.67
C LYS A 587 8.56 19.38 -13.16
N ARG A 588 8.57 18.28 -13.93
CA ARG A 588 7.36 17.58 -14.37
C ARG A 588 7.46 16.08 -14.09
N LEU A 589 6.41 15.55 -13.49
CA LEU A 589 6.23 14.12 -13.21
C LEU A 589 4.85 13.70 -13.71
N ASN A 590 4.80 12.76 -14.64
CA ASN A 590 3.56 12.17 -15.14
C ASN A 590 3.42 10.73 -14.64
N LEU A 591 2.39 10.48 -13.84
CA LEU A 591 2.00 9.18 -13.28
C LEU A 591 0.60 8.75 -13.77
N LYS A 592 0.06 9.41 -14.81
CA LYS A 592 -1.26 9.10 -15.38
C LYS A 592 -1.42 7.62 -15.74
N GLY A 593 -2.58 7.00 -15.62
CA GLY A 593 -2.78 5.64 -16.16
C GLY A 593 -2.01 4.59 -15.36
N ASN A 594 -2.16 4.57 -14.04
CA ASN A 594 -1.47 3.66 -13.14
C ASN A 594 -2.44 3.14 -12.06
N ASP A 595 -1.94 2.29 -11.17
CA ASP A 595 -2.74 1.52 -10.20
C ASP A 595 -2.78 2.21 -8.82
N PHE A 596 -2.69 3.56 -8.76
CA PHE A 596 -2.73 4.30 -7.49
C PHE A 596 -4.17 4.45 -6.96
N VAL A 597 -4.55 3.63 -5.98
CA VAL A 597 -5.80 3.77 -5.21
C VAL A 597 -5.72 4.89 -4.16
N LEU A 598 -4.52 5.11 -3.61
CA LEU A 598 -4.20 6.18 -2.67
C LEU A 598 -2.70 6.50 -2.75
N LEU A 599 -2.30 7.71 -2.38
CA LEU A 599 -0.88 8.07 -2.25
C LEU A 599 -0.35 7.63 -0.89
N ASP A 600 0.31 6.48 -0.85
CA ASP A 600 0.84 5.89 0.39
C ASP A 600 2.00 6.69 1.00
N ILE A 601 2.41 6.36 2.23
CA ILE A 601 3.50 7.06 2.91
C ILE A 601 4.85 6.96 2.17
N GLN A 602 5.07 5.92 1.37
CA GLN A 602 6.26 5.81 0.52
C GLN A 602 6.20 6.85 -0.60
N THR A 603 5.06 6.95 -1.28
CA THR A 603 4.78 7.87 -2.38
C THR A 603 4.78 9.32 -1.90
N GLN A 604 4.19 9.61 -0.74
CA GLN A 604 4.28 10.91 -0.07
C GLN A 604 5.73 11.30 0.23
N LEU A 605 6.54 10.38 0.78
CA LEU A 605 7.97 10.64 1.04
C LEU A 605 8.79 10.81 -0.26
N ALA A 606 8.40 10.12 -1.34
CA ALA A 606 9.00 10.33 -2.67
C ALA A 606 8.65 11.71 -3.23
N LEU A 607 7.37 12.10 -3.20
CA LEU A 607 6.88 13.38 -3.72
C LEU A 607 7.40 14.58 -2.92
N THR A 608 7.35 14.53 -1.57
CA THR A 608 7.87 15.61 -0.68
C THR A 608 9.37 15.91 -0.88
N SER A 609 10.13 15.02 -1.53
CA SER A 609 11.51 15.27 -1.93
C SER A 609 11.65 16.20 -3.16
N LEU A 610 10.63 16.25 -4.01
CA LEU A 610 10.62 16.94 -5.31
C LEU A 610 10.31 18.45 -5.18
N ARG A 611 11.12 19.18 -4.41
CA ARG A 611 10.93 20.62 -4.16
C ARG A 611 11.07 21.51 -5.40
N SER A 612 11.51 20.97 -6.53
CA SER A 612 11.58 21.65 -7.83
C SER A 612 10.31 21.46 -8.69
N LEU A 613 9.35 20.63 -8.24
CA LEU A 613 8.22 20.20 -9.08
C LEU A 613 7.24 21.35 -9.33
N SER A 614 6.85 21.50 -10.60
CA SER A 614 5.93 22.54 -11.08
C SER A 614 4.67 21.98 -11.74
N SER A 615 4.70 20.74 -12.24
CA SER A 615 3.53 20.02 -12.75
C SER A 615 3.55 18.57 -12.28
N LEU A 616 2.41 18.08 -11.80
CA LEU A 616 2.16 16.69 -11.39
C LEU A 616 0.89 16.19 -12.07
N ASN A 617 0.98 15.08 -12.80
CA ASN A 617 -0.18 14.42 -13.38
C ASN A 617 -0.43 13.07 -12.70
N LEU A 618 -1.61 12.94 -12.09
CA LEU A 618 -2.14 11.77 -11.38
C LEU A 618 -3.51 11.36 -11.95
N ALA A 619 -3.83 11.78 -13.18
CA ALA A 619 -5.10 11.45 -13.84
C ALA A 619 -5.22 9.95 -14.15
N ASP A 620 -6.42 9.46 -14.49
CA ASP A 620 -6.62 8.11 -15.04
C ASP A 620 -6.02 7.03 -14.10
N ASN A 621 -6.32 7.16 -12.81
CA ASN A 621 -5.85 6.32 -11.71
C ASN A 621 -7.08 5.90 -10.86
N GLU A 622 -6.87 5.16 -9.77
CA GLU A 622 -7.94 4.68 -8.89
C GLU A 622 -8.13 5.53 -7.63
N LEU A 623 -7.65 6.79 -7.61
CA LEU A 623 -7.62 7.62 -6.39
C LEU A 623 -9.02 7.92 -5.86
N THR A 624 -9.31 7.50 -4.63
CA THR A 624 -10.56 7.82 -3.91
C THR A 624 -10.44 9.07 -3.03
N ASP A 625 -9.23 9.39 -2.56
CA ASP A 625 -8.89 10.63 -1.85
C ASP A 625 -7.39 10.98 -2.05
N LEU A 626 -7.04 12.24 -1.79
CA LEU A 626 -5.66 12.67 -1.55
C LEU A 626 -5.51 12.99 -0.05
N VAL A 627 -5.02 12.02 0.71
CA VAL A 627 -4.84 12.12 2.17
C VAL A 627 -4.05 13.36 2.61
N GLU A 628 -4.28 13.83 3.84
CA GLU A 628 -3.60 15.02 4.36
C GLU A 628 -2.07 14.87 4.32
N GLY A 629 -1.40 15.88 3.78
CA GLY A 629 0.05 15.90 3.58
C GLY A 629 0.56 15.16 2.34
N ALA A 630 -0.27 14.45 1.56
CA ALA A 630 0.18 13.64 0.41
C ALA A 630 1.01 14.41 -0.64
N ILE A 631 0.74 15.72 -0.78
CA ILE A 631 1.40 16.66 -1.70
C ILE A 631 2.10 17.81 -0.96
N GLU A 632 2.40 17.66 0.34
CA GLU A 632 3.13 18.66 1.13
C GLU A 632 4.57 18.84 0.64
N GLY A 633 5.14 20.03 0.83
CA GLY A 633 6.52 20.35 0.44
C GLY A 633 6.75 20.52 -1.07
N LEU A 634 5.72 20.32 -1.89
CA LEU A 634 5.71 20.68 -3.33
C LEU A 634 5.52 22.21 -3.51
N ASP A 635 6.39 23.00 -2.85
CA ASP A 635 6.30 24.47 -2.67
C ASP A 635 6.22 25.30 -3.98
N TYR A 636 6.46 24.67 -5.14
CA TYR A 636 6.50 25.28 -6.47
C TYR A 636 5.47 24.70 -7.45
N LEU A 637 4.62 23.76 -7.01
CA LEU A 637 3.63 23.09 -7.86
C LEU A 637 2.59 24.10 -8.37
N ARG A 638 2.42 24.18 -9.69
CA ARG A 638 1.49 25.09 -10.37
C ARG A 638 0.35 24.34 -11.04
N GLU A 639 0.65 23.19 -11.63
CA GLU A 639 -0.27 22.37 -12.41
C GLU A 639 -0.48 21.03 -11.68
N LEU A 640 -1.73 20.69 -11.39
CA LEU A 640 -2.10 19.39 -10.82
C LEU A 640 -3.30 18.81 -11.58
N ASP A 641 -3.09 17.65 -12.20
CA ASP A 641 -4.14 16.91 -12.92
C ASP A 641 -4.56 15.68 -12.12
N LEU A 642 -5.84 15.63 -11.76
CA LEU A 642 -6.50 14.57 -11.01
C LEU A 642 -7.72 14.03 -11.78
N SER A 643 -7.86 14.37 -13.07
CA SER A 643 -8.99 13.94 -13.88
C SER A 643 -9.07 12.41 -14.00
N ILE A 644 -10.27 11.86 -14.19
CA ILE A 644 -10.51 10.41 -14.32
C ILE A 644 -9.95 9.64 -13.11
N ASN A 645 -10.48 9.96 -11.92
CA ASN A 645 -10.25 9.25 -10.67
C ASN A 645 -11.61 9.01 -9.98
N TYR A 646 -11.62 8.46 -8.75
CA TYR A 646 -12.82 8.17 -7.98
C TYR A 646 -13.07 9.16 -6.82
N LEU A 647 -12.63 10.41 -6.97
CA LEU A 647 -12.80 11.47 -5.95
C LEU A 647 -14.29 11.89 -5.85
N ASP A 648 -14.96 11.52 -4.75
CA ASP A 648 -16.37 11.92 -4.48
C ASP A 648 -16.49 13.39 -3.99
N PHE A 649 -15.38 14.02 -3.64
CA PHE A 649 -15.26 15.42 -3.18
C PHE A 649 -13.98 16.07 -3.71
N VAL A 650 -13.86 17.39 -3.62
CA VAL A 650 -12.59 18.09 -3.91
C VAL A 650 -11.63 17.94 -2.71
N PRO A 651 -10.42 17.37 -2.86
CA PRO A 651 -9.59 17.03 -1.70
C PRO A 651 -9.05 18.25 -0.94
N HIS A 652 -9.25 18.26 0.38
CA HIS A 652 -8.78 19.36 1.25
C HIS A 652 -7.24 19.51 1.25
N SER A 653 -6.50 18.45 0.92
CA SER A 653 -5.03 18.45 0.84
C SER A 653 -4.45 19.40 -0.23
N LEU A 654 -5.25 19.85 -1.21
CA LEU A 654 -4.89 20.94 -2.14
C LEU A 654 -4.43 22.20 -1.40
N LYS A 655 -4.94 22.43 -0.18
CA LYS A 655 -4.56 23.54 0.71
C LYS A 655 -3.05 23.55 1.06
N ALA A 656 -2.36 22.42 1.00
CA ALA A 656 -0.91 22.34 1.25
C ALA A 656 -0.09 23.08 0.18
N VAL A 657 -0.50 23.00 -1.09
CA VAL A 657 0.16 23.62 -2.26
C VAL A 657 -0.47 24.97 -2.68
N ALA A 658 -1.41 25.48 -1.87
CA ALA A 658 -2.18 26.70 -2.13
C ALA A 658 -1.35 27.96 -2.45
N LYS A 659 -0.11 28.01 -1.98
CA LYS A 659 0.83 29.12 -2.20
C LYS A 659 1.43 29.16 -3.60
N SER A 660 1.28 28.11 -4.41
CA SER A 660 1.89 27.98 -5.74
C SER A 660 0.93 27.52 -6.83
N LEU A 661 -0.13 26.78 -6.47
CA LEU A 661 -1.05 26.15 -7.41
C LEU A 661 -1.83 27.19 -8.26
N GLN A 662 -1.95 26.92 -9.56
CA GLN A 662 -2.48 27.83 -10.59
C GLN A 662 -3.47 27.13 -11.54
N VAL A 663 -3.29 25.84 -11.82
CA VAL A 663 -4.13 25.05 -12.72
C VAL A 663 -4.50 23.76 -12.02
N VAL A 664 -5.81 23.47 -11.94
CA VAL A 664 -6.33 22.20 -11.40
C VAL A 664 -7.31 21.59 -12.40
N ASN A 665 -7.12 20.30 -12.69
CA ASN A 665 -8.05 19.51 -13.49
C ASN A 665 -8.66 18.39 -12.64
N LEU A 666 -9.99 18.40 -12.52
CA LEU A 666 -10.82 17.42 -11.80
C LEU A 666 -11.73 16.62 -12.74
N ASP A 667 -11.64 16.81 -14.06
CA ASP A 667 -12.59 16.28 -15.04
C ASP A 667 -12.88 14.78 -14.87
N GLY A 668 -14.14 14.37 -14.98
CA GLY A 668 -14.55 12.95 -14.99
C GLY A 668 -14.56 12.26 -13.61
N ASN A 669 -14.29 12.97 -12.51
CA ASN A 669 -14.46 12.44 -11.17
C ASN A 669 -15.93 12.33 -10.73
N PRO A 670 -16.26 11.47 -9.77
CA PRO A 670 -17.61 11.34 -9.21
C PRO A 670 -17.99 12.42 -8.17
N ILE A 671 -17.43 13.62 -8.25
CA ILE A 671 -17.65 14.71 -7.27
C ILE A 671 -19.15 15.04 -7.12
N ILE A 672 -19.65 15.04 -5.88
CA ILE A 672 -21.09 15.18 -5.58
C ILE A 672 -21.54 16.65 -5.51
N GLU A 673 -20.77 17.49 -4.83
CA GLU A 673 -21.04 18.93 -4.66
C GLU A 673 -19.72 19.72 -4.54
N MET A 674 -19.80 21.05 -4.61
CA MET A 674 -18.69 21.96 -4.27
C MET A 674 -19.12 22.94 -3.18
N THR A 675 -18.26 23.09 -2.16
CA THR A 675 -18.50 23.85 -0.92
C THR A 675 -17.45 24.94 -0.74
N GLU A 676 -17.65 25.84 0.24
CA GLU A 676 -16.66 26.88 0.59
C GLU A 676 -15.31 26.34 1.07
N GLU A 677 -15.24 25.04 1.40
CA GLU A 677 -14.01 24.36 1.79
C GLU A 677 -13.24 23.78 0.58
N SER A 678 -13.92 23.49 -0.54
CA SER A 678 -13.37 22.76 -1.70
C SER A 678 -12.11 23.40 -2.29
N PHE A 679 -12.03 24.73 -2.32
CA PHE A 679 -10.89 25.46 -2.86
C PHE A 679 -10.23 26.39 -1.81
N GLN A 680 -10.40 26.07 -0.52
CA GLN A 680 -10.03 26.97 0.58
C GLN A 680 -8.53 27.32 0.58
N GLY A 681 -8.25 28.62 0.46
CA GLY A 681 -6.90 29.18 0.46
C GLY A 681 -6.19 29.15 -0.91
N LEU A 682 -6.79 28.58 -1.95
CA LEU A 682 -6.23 28.54 -3.32
C LEU A 682 -6.31 29.89 -4.03
N GLU A 683 -5.89 30.98 -3.37
CA GLU A 683 -5.99 32.36 -3.83
C GLU A 683 -5.31 32.60 -5.20
N LYS A 684 -4.34 31.76 -5.57
CA LYS A 684 -3.57 31.81 -6.82
C LYS A 684 -4.10 30.92 -7.95
N LEU A 685 -5.17 30.16 -7.73
CA LEU A 685 -5.80 29.36 -8.77
C LEU A 685 -6.28 30.28 -9.90
N ILE A 686 -5.86 29.99 -11.14
CA ILE A 686 -6.17 30.77 -12.36
C ILE A 686 -7.14 29.99 -13.25
N GLU A 687 -6.94 28.67 -13.37
CA GLU A 687 -7.75 27.77 -14.18
C GLU A 687 -8.23 26.58 -13.35
N LEU A 688 -9.54 26.32 -13.42
CA LEU A 688 -10.20 25.13 -12.86
C LEU A 688 -11.00 24.44 -13.95
N SER A 689 -10.67 23.17 -14.22
CA SER A 689 -11.48 22.27 -15.04
C SER A 689 -12.18 21.24 -14.15
N ALA A 690 -13.49 21.11 -14.33
CA ALA A 690 -14.38 20.29 -13.54
C ALA A 690 -15.57 19.82 -14.43
N ASN A 691 -15.25 19.24 -15.57
CA ASN A 691 -16.20 18.73 -16.57
C ASN A 691 -16.51 17.24 -16.34
N ASN A 692 -17.55 16.70 -16.99
CA ASN A 692 -17.92 15.28 -16.96
C ASN A 692 -18.17 14.71 -15.54
N LEU A 693 -18.44 15.56 -14.54
CA LEU A 693 -18.70 15.20 -13.16
C LEU A 693 -20.13 14.66 -13.03
N THR A 694 -20.27 13.34 -13.23
CA THR A 694 -21.59 12.68 -13.37
C THR A 694 -22.49 12.80 -12.14
N LYS A 695 -21.93 12.86 -10.92
CA LYS A 695 -22.69 13.06 -9.67
C LYS A 695 -22.89 14.53 -9.28
N LEU A 696 -22.20 15.48 -9.92
CA LEU A 696 -22.23 16.89 -9.49
C LEU A 696 -23.61 17.49 -9.72
N HIS A 697 -24.33 17.79 -8.64
CA HIS A 697 -25.73 18.24 -8.71
C HIS A 697 -25.92 19.73 -8.37
N GLN A 698 -25.05 20.29 -7.51
CA GLN A 698 -25.19 21.63 -6.97
C GLN A 698 -23.81 22.27 -6.69
N ILE A 699 -23.70 23.59 -6.94
CA ILE A 699 -22.60 24.43 -6.46
C ILE A 699 -23.14 25.32 -5.32
N ASN A 700 -22.56 25.20 -4.13
CA ASN A 700 -23.02 25.92 -2.94
C ASN A 700 -22.53 27.39 -2.90
N SER A 701 -23.11 28.16 -1.97
CA SER A 701 -22.64 29.51 -1.66
C SER A 701 -21.16 29.51 -1.26
N SER A 702 -20.44 30.55 -1.65
CA SER A 702 -19.01 30.75 -1.41
C SER A 702 -18.06 29.69 -2.00
N ALA A 703 -18.54 28.72 -2.79
CA ALA A 703 -17.71 27.59 -3.25
C ALA A 703 -16.44 28.02 -4.01
N PHE A 704 -16.54 29.01 -4.91
CA PHE A 704 -15.39 29.55 -5.64
C PHE A 704 -14.78 30.79 -4.99
N ALA A 705 -15.41 31.39 -3.98
CA ALA A 705 -14.98 32.65 -3.37
C ALA A 705 -13.53 32.66 -2.82
N PRO A 706 -12.94 31.54 -2.31
CA PRO A 706 -11.53 31.49 -1.92
C PRO A 706 -10.53 31.61 -3.09
N ALA A 707 -10.93 31.23 -4.31
CA ALA A 707 -10.06 31.16 -5.49
C ALA A 707 -9.93 32.55 -6.17
N LEU A 708 -9.45 33.55 -5.43
CA LEU A 708 -9.54 34.97 -5.84
C LEU A 708 -8.91 35.32 -7.21
N SER A 709 -7.90 34.58 -7.68
CA SER A 709 -7.27 34.78 -8.99
C SER A 709 -7.95 34.05 -10.16
N LEU A 710 -9.06 33.34 -9.91
CA LEU A 710 -9.69 32.47 -10.92
C LEU A 710 -10.17 33.28 -12.12
N LYS A 711 -9.71 32.88 -13.31
CA LYS A 711 -10.02 33.50 -14.60
C LYS A 711 -10.76 32.56 -15.53
N LYS A 712 -10.45 31.26 -15.49
CA LYS A 712 -11.04 30.25 -16.37
C LYS A 712 -11.69 29.16 -15.55
N LEU A 713 -12.98 28.95 -15.77
CA LEU A 713 -13.78 27.94 -15.09
C LEU A 713 -14.54 27.10 -16.11
N SER A 714 -14.28 25.80 -16.13
CA SER A 714 -14.99 24.83 -16.95
C SER A 714 -15.78 23.87 -16.08
N LEU A 715 -17.12 23.94 -16.18
CA LEU A 715 -18.09 23.08 -15.50
C LEU A 715 -19.04 22.48 -16.55
N ALA A 716 -18.52 22.02 -17.68
CA ALA A 716 -19.30 21.55 -18.81
C ALA A 716 -19.53 20.02 -18.77
N HIS A 717 -20.59 19.54 -19.41
CA HIS A 717 -20.93 18.11 -19.48
C HIS A 717 -21.17 17.47 -18.09
N ASN A 718 -21.72 18.24 -17.14
CA ASN A 718 -22.11 17.79 -15.80
C ASN A 718 -23.64 17.54 -15.79
N PRO A 719 -24.11 16.35 -16.20
CA PRO A 719 -25.53 16.11 -16.54
C PRO A 719 -26.48 16.16 -15.33
N SER A 720 -25.95 16.13 -14.11
CA SER A 720 -26.72 16.25 -12.87
C SER A 720 -26.81 17.70 -12.38
N LEU A 721 -25.96 18.62 -12.86
CA LEU A 721 -25.79 19.97 -12.32
C LEU A 721 -26.98 20.85 -12.70
N SER A 722 -27.88 21.08 -11.74
CA SER A 722 -29.12 21.84 -11.95
C SER A 722 -29.18 23.20 -11.25
N ASP A 723 -28.39 23.41 -10.18
CA ASP A 723 -28.32 24.68 -9.46
C ASP A 723 -26.87 25.17 -9.25
N ILE A 724 -26.69 26.48 -9.36
CA ILE A 724 -25.46 27.20 -9.03
C ILE A 724 -25.87 28.39 -8.17
N ASN A 725 -25.50 28.36 -6.89
CA ASN A 725 -25.90 29.39 -5.94
C ASN A 725 -25.45 30.78 -6.40
N VAL A 726 -26.34 31.78 -6.32
CA VAL A 726 -26.04 33.17 -6.73
C VAL A 726 -24.82 33.76 -6.01
N ASN A 727 -24.50 33.29 -4.79
CA ASN A 727 -23.32 33.71 -4.01
C ASN A 727 -22.14 32.73 -4.14
N ALA A 728 -22.07 31.88 -5.17
CA ALA A 728 -20.96 30.93 -5.34
C ALA A 728 -19.59 31.62 -5.56
N PHE A 729 -19.60 32.85 -6.09
CA PHE A 729 -18.43 33.68 -6.37
C PHE A 729 -18.30 34.85 -5.39
N SER A 730 -17.06 35.32 -5.20
CA SER A 730 -16.75 36.58 -4.52
C SER A 730 -17.02 37.77 -5.44
N PRO A 731 -17.65 38.88 -4.97
CA PRO A 731 -17.94 40.05 -5.81
C PRO A 731 -16.74 40.74 -6.47
N ASN A 732 -15.51 40.41 -6.02
CA ASN A 732 -14.26 40.93 -6.58
C ASN A 732 -13.60 39.98 -7.60
N GLN A 733 -14.16 38.79 -7.85
CA GLN A 733 -13.65 37.88 -8.88
C GLN A 733 -14.06 38.33 -10.28
N SER A 734 -13.18 38.08 -11.26
CA SER A 734 -13.34 38.49 -12.64
C SER A 734 -13.04 37.33 -13.57
N ILE A 735 -14.03 36.45 -13.75
CA ILE A 735 -13.97 35.35 -14.70
C ILE A 735 -13.84 35.92 -16.13
N GLU A 736 -12.86 35.44 -16.88
CA GLU A 736 -12.59 35.77 -18.27
C GLU A 736 -13.13 34.67 -19.21
N GLU A 737 -13.07 33.40 -18.79
CA GLU A 737 -13.62 32.27 -19.55
C GLU A 737 -14.55 31.41 -18.68
N LEU A 738 -15.78 31.20 -19.14
CA LEU A 738 -16.79 30.40 -18.42
C LEU A 738 -17.48 29.39 -19.35
N TYR A 739 -17.39 28.11 -19.02
CA TYR A 739 -18.02 27.02 -19.78
C TYR A 739 -19.04 26.28 -18.90
N LEU A 740 -20.33 26.42 -19.24
CA LEU A 740 -21.50 25.84 -18.56
C LEU A 740 -22.37 25.00 -19.52
N ASN A 741 -21.85 24.61 -20.68
CA ASN A 741 -22.62 23.85 -21.67
C ASN A 741 -22.82 22.37 -21.27
N ASN A 742 -23.90 21.75 -21.74
CA ASN A 742 -24.22 20.33 -21.52
C ASN A 742 -24.47 19.96 -20.04
N ASN A 743 -25.18 20.84 -19.32
CA ASN A 743 -25.62 20.63 -17.93
C ASN A 743 -27.15 20.60 -17.83
N ASN A 744 -27.69 20.49 -16.61
CA ASN A 744 -29.13 20.45 -16.32
C ASN A 744 -29.67 21.80 -15.80
N LEU A 745 -28.99 22.92 -16.12
CA LEU A 745 -29.33 24.25 -15.60
C LEU A 745 -30.66 24.72 -16.19
N SER A 746 -31.67 24.88 -15.34
CA SER A 746 -32.98 25.42 -15.73
C SER A 746 -33.02 26.96 -15.70
N THR A 747 -32.13 27.59 -14.94
CA THR A 747 -32.00 29.04 -14.76
C THR A 747 -30.54 29.42 -14.54
N LEU A 748 -30.18 30.68 -14.84
CA LEU A 748 -28.87 31.25 -14.57
C LEU A 748 -29.05 32.70 -14.07
N PRO A 749 -28.70 33.03 -12.81
CA PRO A 749 -28.96 34.34 -12.25
C PRO A 749 -28.02 35.41 -12.81
N PHE A 750 -28.54 36.61 -13.08
CA PHE A 750 -27.73 37.71 -13.61
C PHE A 750 -26.66 38.20 -12.63
N ASP A 751 -26.91 38.14 -11.32
CA ASP A 751 -25.97 38.64 -10.31
C ASP A 751 -24.82 37.66 -9.98
N LEU A 752 -24.68 36.55 -10.73
CA LEU A 752 -23.69 35.50 -10.49
C LEU A 752 -22.23 35.95 -10.67
N ILE A 753 -21.93 36.67 -11.76
CA ILE A 753 -20.59 37.18 -12.10
C ILE A 753 -20.66 38.48 -12.93
N PRO A 754 -19.58 39.29 -13.01
CA PRO A 754 -19.47 40.42 -13.94
C PRO A 754 -19.34 39.98 -15.43
N TRP A 755 -20.48 39.69 -16.09
CA TRP A 755 -20.54 39.19 -17.49
C TRP A 755 -19.77 40.00 -18.55
N HIS A 756 -19.52 41.29 -18.28
CA HIS A 756 -18.84 42.20 -19.20
C HIS A 756 -17.31 42.01 -19.29
N HIS A 757 -16.72 41.14 -18.45
CA HIS A 757 -15.29 40.76 -18.54
C HIS A 757 -15.03 39.47 -19.32
N LEU A 758 -16.06 38.74 -19.77
CA LEU A 758 -15.92 37.46 -20.45
C LEU A 758 -15.33 37.61 -21.88
N THR A 759 -14.24 36.90 -22.14
CA THR A 759 -13.62 36.71 -23.46
C THR A 759 -14.15 35.46 -24.17
N SER A 760 -14.57 34.44 -23.43
CA SER A 760 -15.19 33.20 -23.93
C SER A 760 -16.38 32.78 -23.04
N PHE A 761 -17.48 32.37 -23.66
CA PHE A 761 -18.65 31.87 -22.93
C PHE A 761 -19.38 30.74 -23.67
N ALA A 762 -19.69 29.66 -22.95
CA ALA A 762 -20.49 28.54 -23.46
C ALA A 762 -21.63 28.20 -22.50
N LEU A 763 -22.85 28.10 -23.04
CA LEU A 763 -24.09 27.81 -22.30
C LEU A 763 -25.03 26.86 -23.04
N SER A 764 -24.63 26.35 -24.23
CA SER A 764 -25.49 25.49 -25.05
C SER A 764 -25.89 24.20 -24.34
N ASP A 765 -26.96 23.57 -24.83
CA ASP A 765 -27.35 22.22 -24.41
C ASP A 765 -27.71 22.16 -22.90
N ASN A 766 -28.51 23.14 -22.45
CA ASN A 766 -29.11 23.22 -21.11
C ASN A 766 -30.65 23.38 -21.21
N PRO A 767 -31.45 22.89 -20.24
CA PRO A 767 -32.91 23.00 -20.22
C PRO A 767 -33.41 24.38 -19.75
N LEU A 768 -32.80 25.47 -20.24
CA LEU A 768 -33.04 26.83 -19.76
C LEU A 768 -34.48 27.30 -19.97
N THR A 769 -35.08 27.89 -18.95
CA THR A 769 -36.33 28.66 -19.06
C THR A 769 -36.00 30.10 -19.47
N CYS A 770 -36.68 30.65 -20.48
CA CYS A 770 -36.47 32.02 -20.91
C CYS A 770 -36.87 33.00 -19.79
N SER A 771 -35.93 33.87 -19.38
CA SER A 771 -36.10 34.77 -18.24
C SER A 771 -35.49 36.15 -18.51
N CYS A 772 -35.91 37.14 -17.73
CA CYS A 772 -35.32 38.48 -17.77
C CYS A 772 -33.81 38.45 -17.45
N ASP A 773 -33.35 37.53 -16.59
CA ASP A 773 -31.93 37.41 -16.29
C ASP A 773 -31.12 36.86 -17.46
N LEU A 774 -31.63 35.88 -18.21
CA LEU A 774 -30.98 35.44 -19.46
C LEU A 774 -30.93 36.56 -20.51
N TYR A 775 -31.95 37.43 -20.56
CA TYR A 775 -31.92 38.63 -21.40
C TYR A 775 -30.84 39.64 -20.95
N LYS A 776 -30.75 39.94 -19.64
CA LYS A 776 -29.69 40.81 -19.09
C LYS A 776 -28.29 40.23 -19.37
N ILE A 777 -28.13 38.92 -19.18
CA ILE A 777 -26.87 38.20 -19.47
C ILE A 777 -26.52 38.39 -20.95
N ALA A 778 -27.41 37.99 -21.86
CA ALA A 778 -27.19 38.05 -23.31
C ALA A 778 -26.85 39.46 -23.81
N THR A 779 -27.45 40.50 -23.23
CA THR A 779 -27.21 41.91 -23.56
C THR A 779 -25.97 42.52 -22.88
N SER A 780 -25.39 41.86 -21.86
CA SER A 780 -24.19 42.33 -21.14
C SER A 780 -22.87 41.70 -21.62
N LEU A 781 -22.92 40.69 -22.49
CA LEU A 781 -21.71 40.04 -23.03
C LEU A 781 -20.97 40.95 -24.02
N PRO A 782 -19.62 40.99 -24.02
CA PRO A 782 -18.85 41.78 -24.98
C PRO A 782 -19.13 41.41 -26.45
N SER A 783 -19.07 42.41 -27.34
CA SER A 783 -19.26 42.22 -28.78
C SER A 783 -18.15 41.40 -29.46
N SER A 784 -16.98 41.28 -28.81
CA SER A 784 -15.83 40.48 -29.23
C SER A 784 -15.79 39.08 -28.62
N ILE A 785 -16.84 38.63 -27.92
CA ILE A 785 -16.82 37.37 -27.17
C ILE A 785 -16.72 36.15 -28.10
N THR A 786 -15.83 35.22 -27.75
CA THR A 786 -15.68 33.92 -28.41
C THR A 786 -16.87 33.04 -28.04
N ARG A 787 -17.67 32.65 -29.04
CA ARG A 787 -18.86 31.80 -28.88
C ARG A 787 -18.58 30.41 -29.44
N THR A 788 -19.13 29.38 -28.79
CA THR A 788 -19.11 28.01 -29.30
C THR A 788 -19.98 27.84 -30.55
N SER A 789 -19.79 26.74 -31.28
CA SER A 789 -20.54 26.44 -32.51
C SER A 789 -22.04 26.24 -32.29
N ASN A 790 -22.44 25.81 -31.10
CA ASN A 790 -23.83 25.59 -30.73
C ASN A 790 -24.36 26.85 -30.04
N HIS A 791 -25.48 27.40 -30.52
CA HIS A 791 -26.10 28.57 -29.90
C HIS A 791 -26.98 28.15 -28.72
N PRO A 792 -26.87 28.80 -27.54
CA PRO A 792 -27.75 28.51 -26.40
C PRO A 792 -29.19 28.89 -26.72
N THR A 793 -30.10 28.01 -26.33
CA THR A 793 -31.55 28.18 -26.45
C THR A 793 -32.23 28.13 -25.10
N CYS A 794 -33.38 28.77 -24.98
CA CYS A 794 -34.27 28.64 -23.82
C CYS A 794 -35.70 28.36 -24.27
N PHE A 795 -36.50 27.78 -23.38
CA PHE A 795 -37.93 27.52 -23.58
C PHE A 795 -38.76 28.56 -22.84
N ASP A 796 -39.71 29.20 -23.53
CA ASP A 796 -40.71 30.06 -22.92
C ASP A 796 -41.94 29.25 -22.51
N LEU A 797 -42.21 29.20 -21.21
CA LEU A 797 -43.34 28.50 -20.61
C LEU A 797 -44.71 29.07 -21.01
N TYR A 798 -44.78 30.35 -21.42
CA TYR A 798 -46.05 31.00 -21.79
C TYR A 798 -46.45 30.73 -23.24
N THR A 799 -45.52 30.85 -24.20
CA THR A 799 -45.78 30.52 -25.61
C THR A 799 -45.58 29.05 -25.94
N SER A 800 -44.89 28.29 -25.08
CA SER A 800 -44.41 26.93 -25.37
C SER A 800 -43.49 26.88 -26.60
N THR A 801 -42.65 27.91 -26.80
CA THR A 801 -41.70 27.98 -27.92
C THR A 801 -40.26 28.14 -27.46
N THR A 802 -39.33 27.63 -28.26
CA THR A 802 -37.89 27.69 -28.01
C THR A 802 -37.27 28.88 -28.73
N PHE A 803 -36.58 29.75 -27.99
CA PHE A 803 -35.86 30.91 -28.52
C PHE A 803 -34.34 30.72 -28.41
N MET A 804 -33.57 31.37 -29.29
CA MET A 804 -32.13 31.54 -29.08
C MET A 804 -31.87 32.64 -28.05
N VAL A 805 -31.04 32.38 -27.04
CA VAL A 805 -30.80 33.30 -25.91
C VAL A 805 -30.23 34.64 -26.35
N TYR A 806 -29.43 34.67 -27.43
CA TYR A 806 -28.89 35.91 -27.99
C TYR A 806 -29.91 36.75 -28.80
N ASN A 807 -31.14 36.25 -28.99
CA ASN A 807 -32.21 36.91 -29.76
C ASN A 807 -33.43 37.24 -28.88
N LEU A 808 -33.29 37.23 -27.55
CA LEU A 808 -34.37 37.56 -26.62
C LEU A 808 -34.69 39.06 -26.65
N ASP A 809 -35.99 39.40 -26.55
CA ASP A 809 -36.46 40.78 -26.47
C ASP A 809 -36.65 41.22 -25.00
N SER A 810 -36.43 42.50 -24.75
CA SER A 810 -36.79 43.24 -23.55
C SER A 810 -38.21 42.99 -23.02
N VAL A 811 -39.16 42.60 -23.88
CA VAL A 811 -40.53 42.20 -23.48
C VAL A 811 -40.53 41.09 -22.42
N ILE A 812 -39.53 40.20 -22.40
CA ILE A 812 -39.39 39.12 -21.41
C ILE A 812 -39.08 39.67 -19.99
N CYS A 813 -38.71 40.95 -19.88
CA CYS A 813 -38.55 41.66 -18.61
C CYS A 813 -39.80 42.47 -18.17
N ASP A 814 -40.88 42.52 -18.95
CA ASP A 814 -42.11 43.25 -18.55
C ASP A 814 -43.04 42.36 -17.69
N PRO A 815 -43.24 42.67 -16.40
CA PRO A 815 -44.17 41.92 -15.55
C PRO A 815 -45.65 42.08 -15.93
N GLN A 816 -46.00 42.98 -16.86
CA GLN A 816 -47.39 43.19 -17.30
C GLN A 816 -47.82 42.25 -18.44
N THR A 817 -46.89 41.65 -19.19
CA THR A 817 -47.19 40.69 -20.27
C THR A 817 -47.45 39.28 -19.76
N LEU A 818 -48.34 39.16 -18.76
CA LEU A 818 -48.74 37.90 -18.13
C LEU A 818 -50.23 37.60 -18.46
N PRO A 819 -50.54 36.79 -19.50
CA PRO A 819 -51.92 36.54 -19.91
C PRO A 819 -52.65 35.68 -18.87
N ALA A 820 -53.61 36.27 -18.17
CA ALA A 820 -54.39 35.59 -17.13
C ALA A 820 -55.36 34.54 -17.71
N ILE A 821 -54.88 33.31 -17.90
CA ILE A 821 -55.69 32.17 -18.37
C ILE A 821 -56.09 31.29 -17.17
N LYS A 822 -57.39 31.28 -16.85
CA LYS A 822 -57.97 30.37 -15.85
C LYS A 822 -57.93 28.92 -16.34
N PRO A 823 -57.77 27.92 -15.45
CA PRO A 823 -57.83 26.51 -15.84
C PRO A 823 -59.20 26.18 -16.42
N ARG A 824 -59.26 25.83 -17.70
CA ARG A 824 -60.49 25.48 -18.40
C ARG A 824 -60.58 23.97 -18.57
N ILE A 825 -61.14 23.30 -17.55
CA ILE A 825 -61.53 21.90 -17.64
C ILE A 825 -62.48 21.72 -18.82
N LEU A 826 -62.14 20.84 -19.76
CA LEU A 826 -63.07 20.30 -20.74
C LEU A 826 -62.93 18.78 -20.75
N HIS A 827 -63.97 18.08 -20.28
CA HIS A 827 -64.14 16.67 -20.65
C HIS A 827 -64.49 16.60 -22.13
N HIS A 828 -63.96 15.60 -22.83
CA HIS A 828 -64.77 14.88 -23.81
C HIS A 828 -64.38 13.39 -23.88
N HIS A 829 -65.41 12.56 -24.04
CA HIS A 829 -65.31 11.11 -24.20
C HIS A 829 -64.93 10.71 -25.64
N PHE A 830 -64.95 9.38 -25.87
CA PHE A 830 -64.86 8.63 -27.13
C PHE A 830 -63.44 8.24 -27.57
N SER A 831 -63.17 7.02 -28.05
CA SER A 831 -63.82 5.69 -27.86
C SER A 831 -63.00 4.67 -28.67
N ILE A 832 -62.81 3.44 -28.17
CA ILE A 832 -62.22 2.36 -28.97
C ILE A 832 -63.23 1.83 -30.00
N PRO A 833 -62.79 1.55 -31.24
CA PRO A 833 -63.28 0.38 -31.97
C PRO A 833 -62.13 -0.55 -32.39
N LEU A 834 -62.38 -1.86 -32.32
CA LEU A 834 -61.43 -2.92 -32.66
C LEU A 834 -61.83 -3.60 -33.98
N THR A 835 -60.95 -3.58 -34.99
CA THR A 835 -60.94 -4.43 -36.21
C THR A 835 -59.60 -4.14 -36.92
N GLY A 836 -58.67 -5.07 -37.14
CA GLY A 836 -58.69 -6.34 -37.90
C GLY A 836 -57.37 -6.37 -38.71
N LEU A 837 -56.86 -7.44 -39.34
CA LEU A 837 -57.29 -8.84 -39.50
C LEU A 837 -55.99 -9.70 -39.61
N ILE A 838 -56.08 -11.03 -39.50
CA ILE A 838 -54.96 -11.98 -39.66
C ILE A 838 -54.74 -12.34 -41.15
N VAL A 839 -53.66 -13.09 -41.47
CA VAL A 839 -53.20 -13.66 -42.78
C VAL A 839 -52.19 -12.71 -43.48
N VAL A 840 -50.98 -13.11 -43.87
CA VAL A 840 -50.55 -14.27 -44.72
C VAL A 840 -49.35 -15.05 -44.14
N LEU A 841 -49.25 -16.35 -44.47
CA LEU A 841 -48.13 -17.25 -44.15
C LEU A 841 -47.05 -17.31 -45.26
N SER A 842 -45.86 -17.73 -44.87
CA SER A 842 -44.65 -17.91 -45.69
C SER A 842 -44.81 -18.75 -46.98
N LEU A 843 -44.29 -18.22 -48.10
CA LEU A 843 -43.76 -18.95 -49.27
C LEU A 843 -42.85 -17.98 -50.07
N GLY A 844 -41.80 -18.40 -50.79
CA GLY A 844 -41.19 -19.74 -50.81
C GLY A 844 -40.47 -20.06 -52.12
N LEU A 845 -39.13 -20.12 -52.06
CA LEU A 845 -38.18 -20.71 -53.03
C LEU A 845 -37.97 -20.08 -54.44
N PHE A 846 -36.67 -19.94 -54.76
CA PHE A 846 -35.98 -20.33 -56.02
C PHE A 846 -36.55 -19.87 -57.38
N VAL A 847 -35.74 -19.12 -58.14
CA VAL A 847 -34.78 -19.62 -59.16
C VAL A 847 -33.84 -18.43 -59.46
N ALA A 848 -32.53 -18.42 -59.23
CA ALA A 848 -31.43 -19.34 -59.59
C ALA A 848 -30.87 -19.13 -61.01
N ILE A 849 -29.52 -19.05 -61.10
CA ILE A 849 -28.70 -19.22 -62.32
C ILE A 849 -28.70 -18.03 -63.32
N ALA A 850 -28.25 -16.87 -62.85
CA ALA A 850 -27.38 -15.92 -63.58
C ALA A 850 -26.81 -14.94 -62.55
N LEU A 851 -25.53 -14.93 -62.15
CA LEU A 851 -24.30 -15.59 -62.60
C LEU A 851 -23.65 -16.30 -61.38
N GLY A 852 -22.66 -17.20 -61.46
CA GLY A 852 -21.91 -17.72 -62.60
C GLY A 852 -20.45 -18.04 -62.23
N TYR A 853 -20.21 -19.19 -61.58
CA TYR A 853 -18.88 -19.75 -61.20
C TYR A 853 -18.07 -18.96 -60.13
N SER A 854 -17.25 -19.58 -59.26
CA SER A 854 -17.14 -21.00 -58.88
C SER A 854 -16.62 -21.14 -57.43
N ARG A 855 -16.87 -22.28 -56.76
CA ARG A 855 -16.25 -22.63 -55.47
C ARG A 855 -15.02 -23.54 -55.66
N TYR A 856 -13.85 -22.99 -55.38
CA TYR A 856 -12.68 -23.72 -54.87
C TYR A 856 -12.01 -22.79 -53.82
N LYS A 857 -11.41 -23.24 -52.72
CA LYS A 857 -10.84 -24.57 -52.43
C LYS A 857 -10.89 -24.86 -50.92
N LYS A 858 -11.29 -26.06 -50.50
CA LYS A 858 -10.86 -26.65 -49.22
C LYS A 858 -10.40 -28.08 -49.49
N PHE A 859 -9.11 -28.32 -49.26
CA PHE A 859 -8.41 -29.62 -49.33
C PHE A 859 -7.47 -29.58 -48.11
N ALA A 860 -7.42 -30.52 -47.15
CA ALA A 860 -7.86 -31.91 -47.04
C ALA A 860 -6.86 -32.98 -47.54
N SER A 861 -5.95 -33.36 -46.62
CA SER A 861 -5.29 -34.67 -46.46
C SER A 861 -4.83 -34.73 -44.99
N ALA A 862 -5.15 -35.72 -44.14
CA ALA A 862 -4.87 -37.17 -44.26
C ALA A 862 -3.35 -37.42 -44.37
N THR A 863 -2.66 -38.21 -43.53
CA THR A 863 -3.01 -39.27 -42.54
C THR A 863 -2.00 -39.20 -41.35
N ARG A 864 -2.14 -39.82 -40.17
CA ARG A 864 -2.59 -41.18 -39.79
C ARG A 864 -3.06 -41.29 -38.32
N ASP A 865 -3.95 -42.24 -38.08
CA ASP A 865 -4.20 -42.98 -36.81
C ASP A 865 -3.37 -44.32 -36.85
N PRO A 866 -3.31 -45.23 -35.84
CA PRO A 866 -4.19 -45.41 -34.67
C PRO A 866 -3.46 -45.78 -33.33
N TYR A 867 -4.23 -46.34 -32.37
CA TYR A 867 -3.91 -46.86 -31.01
C TYR A 867 -3.93 -45.77 -29.89
N VAL A 868 -4.68 -45.91 -28.78
CA VAL A 868 -5.58 -47.00 -28.31
C VAL A 868 -6.74 -46.49 -27.41
N SER A 869 -7.63 -47.40 -26.95
CA SER A 869 -8.83 -47.20 -26.09
C SER A 869 -8.65 -46.22 -24.90
N GLN A 870 -9.64 -45.40 -24.47
CA GLN A 870 -11.06 -45.63 -24.13
C GLN A 870 -11.27 -46.38 -22.77
N VAL A 871 -12.31 -45.97 -22.00
CA VAL A 871 -13.00 -46.65 -20.86
C VAL A 871 -12.59 -46.29 -19.40
N VAL A 872 -13.52 -45.61 -18.69
CA VAL A 872 -14.12 -45.81 -17.31
C VAL A 872 -13.19 -46.27 -16.15
N TYR A 873 -13.22 -45.78 -14.89
CA TYR A 873 -14.27 -45.37 -13.93
C TYR A 873 -13.97 -43.95 -13.34
N SER A 874 -14.88 -43.10 -12.83
CA SER A 874 -16.15 -43.16 -12.07
C SER A 874 -16.02 -43.26 -10.52
N PRO A 875 -16.96 -42.70 -9.71
CA PRO A 875 -16.70 -42.23 -8.34
C PRO A 875 -17.32 -43.13 -7.22
N LEU A 876 -17.85 -42.51 -6.14
CA LEU A 876 -18.43 -43.04 -4.87
C LEU A 876 -17.40 -43.08 -3.72
N PHE A 877 -17.72 -42.95 -2.41
CA PHE A 877 -18.97 -42.76 -1.63
C PHE A 877 -18.58 -42.12 -0.25
N ASN A 878 -19.41 -41.71 0.73
CA ASN A 878 -20.86 -41.68 0.99
C ASN A 878 -21.23 -40.52 1.98
N ARG A 879 -22.44 -40.52 2.56
CA ARG A 879 -22.94 -39.60 3.61
C ARG A 879 -22.43 -39.88 5.05
N ALA A 880 -22.42 -38.82 5.86
CA ALA A 880 -22.76 -38.74 7.29
C ALA A 880 -22.05 -39.63 8.33
N VAL A 881 -21.26 -38.98 9.19
CA VAL A 881 -21.62 -38.77 10.61
C VAL A 881 -21.62 -37.26 10.86
#